data_AF-A0A7X9AW42-F1
#
_entry.id   AF-A0A7X9AW42-F1
#
_cell.length_a   1.000
_cell.length_b   1.000
_cell.length_c   1.000
_cell.angle_alpha   90.00
_cell.angle_beta   90.00
_cell.angle_gamma   90.00
#
_symmetry.space_group_name_H-M   'P 1'
#
loop_
_entity.id
_entity.type
_entity.pdbx_description
1 polymer ?
#
loop_
_entity_poly.entity_id
_entity_poly.type
_entity_poly.pdbx_seq_one_letter_code
_entity_poly.pdbx_strand_id
1 'polypeptide(L)'
;MKSLKLSGTKFCEWGRENGYDDLPDGVGKPGNDESGAYPVTYVNWYDCIKWCNARSEMENRAPCYTVGGEVYRVGEDDSVTCDFTASGYRLPTEVEWEYAARGGAANTRFPWGDEITHDDANYNSDIFYKYDVSPTRGYHPDYNDMIDPYTSPVGTFDPNVYGLYDVIGNAYEWCWEKYGGLIGADRVRRGGNWYYGAYHCRLGFRRGGDPGRRNYGDGFRVATSVDPDLIYVKFDLGDHGTRTGGGELLQAVPLGDTAVEPVFDIEDGWSFTDWDPPLEPVTEAVTYVAQWKLKDFTITFDTDGGSYIQPITQKYGTEVTAPADPTKTGHTFVEWDPAVPITMPAYDMTCTAQWDVNEYTITFNSNGGSTVDPITQDYDTDVTAPADPTREGYDFAGWEPEVPAKMPAEDTECVAQWKINQYTITFNSNGGSTVDPITQDYDTDVTAPADPTREGYDFAGWEPAVPNPMPAEDTECVAQWKINQYTITFDVNGGDPMVPNTITADYDTDVTPPADPTRDGYNFTGWEPAVPATMPAENMTCVAQWNGQPKAEEDAYTVNGYSDTYTDTPTPTSLTVDEPGVLGNDTDPEDEALTAILVTDVANGTLTLNADGSFTYAPNLNFWGTDTFTYQANDGHGNSAPATVTITVLPPSDEFAPIPGGTKTGTNPLQLPREAHSNAEYPPEYNLTVDDYYIGKYEVSKKLWDTVRNWGLANGYTDLAEGKGKGDNHPVYSVSWYDCVKWCNARSEKEGHTPCYKIGDADGPVYRTGEVNNIYCDTSVASYRLPKEVEWEYAARGDAESTRYSWGNKIKHTDANYKSDVYYLYDISETRGYHPDYNDGVEAYTSPVGSFAPNYYGIYDMMGNAYEWCFEVFHSSTTARVRRGGSWYEDAYSARIGFRRSYGAHLRNKDQGFRLAITAPAPLP
;
A
#
# COMPACT_ATOMS: atom_id res chain seq x y z
N MET A 1 36.30 42.08 4.78
CA MET A 1 34.87 41.86 5.14
C MET A 1 34.77 40.49 5.78
N LYS A 2 33.90 40.28 6.77
CA LYS A 2 33.60 38.95 7.32
C LYS A 2 32.11 38.87 7.65
N SER A 3 31.50 37.72 7.38
CA SER A 3 30.14 37.40 7.84
C SER A 3 30.17 37.20 9.35
N LEU A 4 29.31 37.89 10.09
CA LEU A 4 29.31 37.83 11.55
C LEU A 4 28.50 36.63 12.03
N LYS A 5 29.17 35.79 12.81
CA LYS A 5 28.56 34.79 13.68
C LYS A 5 28.07 35.45 14.96
N LEU A 6 26.93 35.02 15.50
CA LEU A 6 26.36 35.53 16.75
C LEU A 6 27.43 35.55 17.86
N SER A 7 27.90 36.75 18.22
CA SER A 7 28.73 36.91 19.40
C SER A 7 27.80 36.92 20.60
N GLY A 8 27.90 35.89 21.45
CA GLY A 8 26.94 35.64 22.54
C GLY A 8 26.63 36.84 23.44
N THR A 9 25.53 36.70 24.19
CA THR A 9 24.93 37.62 25.19
C THR A 9 25.87 38.58 25.91
N LYS A 10 27.10 38.15 26.22
CA LYS A 10 28.17 38.97 26.84
C LYS A 10 28.57 40.23 26.05
N PHE A 11 28.50 40.21 24.72
CA PHE A 11 28.82 41.40 23.91
C PHE A 11 27.76 42.49 24.11
N CYS A 12 26.48 42.12 24.03
CA CYS A 12 25.37 43.06 24.16
C CYS A 12 25.22 43.58 25.59
N GLU A 13 25.59 42.77 26.59
CA GLU A 13 25.73 43.22 27.99
C GLU A 13 26.84 44.27 28.12
N TRP A 14 28.04 44.00 27.59
CA TRP A 14 29.14 44.96 27.61
C TRP A 14 28.77 46.29 26.93
N GLY A 15 28.14 46.23 25.76
CA GLY A 15 27.73 47.42 25.02
C GLY A 15 26.74 48.28 25.81
N ARG A 16 25.75 47.67 26.47
CA ARG A 16 24.80 48.36 27.35
C ARG A 16 25.48 49.01 28.56
N GLU A 17 26.42 48.31 29.19
CA GLU A 17 27.21 48.86 30.30
C GLU A 17 28.11 50.04 29.88
N ASN A 18 28.49 50.10 28.60
CA ASN A 18 29.31 51.17 28.01
C ASN A 18 28.50 52.19 27.20
N GLY A 19 27.20 52.30 27.52
CA GLY A 19 26.34 53.40 27.07
C GLY A 19 25.75 53.24 25.68
N TYR A 20 25.80 52.06 25.07
CA TYR A 20 25.08 51.77 23.82
C TYR A 20 23.66 51.29 24.12
N ASP A 21 22.66 51.98 23.57
CA ASP A 21 21.26 51.61 23.75
C ASP A 21 20.79 50.62 22.68
N ASP A 22 19.78 49.81 23.05
CA ASP A 22 19.02 48.97 22.14
C ASP A 22 19.83 48.03 21.23
N LEU A 23 21.08 47.68 21.58
CA LEU A 23 21.86 46.67 20.88
C LEU A 23 21.06 45.35 20.92
N PRO A 24 20.51 44.91 19.79
CA PRO A 24 19.67 43.72 19.78
C PRO A 24 20.56 42.52 20.09
N ASP A 25 20.08 41.60 20.92
CA ASP A 25 20.79 40.34 21.19
C ASP A 25 20.92 39.44 19.93
N GLY A 26 20.42 39.92 18.77
CA GLY A 26 20.48 39.25 17.48
C GLY A 26 19.69 37.95 17.52
N VAL A 27 18.51 37.91 16.90
CA VAL A 27 17.73 36.67 16.89
C VAL A 27 18.25 35.79 15.75
N GLY A 28 19.33 35.05 15.97
CA GLY A 28 19.61 33.83 15.21
C GLY A 28 18.65 32.78 15.73
N LYS A 29 17.52 32.62 15.03
CA LYS A 29 16.36 31.78 15.39
C LYS A 29 15.56 32.23 16.63
N PRO A 30 14.24 32.50 16.54
CA PRO A 30 13.35 32.47 17.70
C PRO A 30 13.44 31.11 18.41
N GLY A 31 14.28 31.01 19.44
CA GLY A 31 14.57 29.76 20.14
C GLY A 31 15.90 29.68 20.89
N ASN A 32 16.65 30.78 21.05
CA ASN A 32 17.88 30.84 21.85
C ASN A 32 18.93 29.78 21.49
N ASP A 33 19.38 29.73 20.24
CA ASP A 33 20.63 29.02 19.94
C ASP A 33 21.83 29.93 20.28
N GLU A 34 22.46 29.66 21.42
CA GLU A 34 23.69 30.33 21.88
C GLU A 34 24.96 29.80 21.18
N SER A 35 24.85 28.85 20.23
CA SER A 35 26.00 28.24 19.55
C SER A 35 26.87 29.23 18.76
N GLY A 36 26.32 30.40 18.44
CA GLY A 36 26.99 31.41 17.62
C GLY A 36 27.11 31.02 16.14
N ALA A 37 26.52 29.90 15.70
CA ALA A 37 26.76 29.36 14.36
C ALA A 37 26.02 30.12 13.24
N TYR A 38 24.92 30.80 13.56
CA TYR A 38 24.01 31.45 12.60
C TYR A 38 24.28 32.97 12.43
N PRO A 39 23.87 33.57 11.29
CA PRO A 39 24.02 35.01 11.07
C PRO A 39 23.11 35.84 11.99
N VAL A 40 23.55 37.06 12.32
CA VAL A 40 22.75 38.02 13.08
C VAL A 40 21.61 38.56 12.22
N THR A 41 20.37 38.37 12.66
CA THR A 41 19.16 38.88 11.98
C THR A 41 18.18 39.56 12.94
N TYR A 42 17.08 40.11 12.42
CA TYR A 42 16.11 40.93 13.18
C TYR A 42 16.70 42.24 13.70
N VAL A 43 17.53 42.88 12.87
CA VAL A 43 18.21 44.14 13.19
C VAL A 43 17.82 45.23 12.20
N ASN A 44 17.77 46.47 12.68
CA ASN A 44 17.58 47.63 11.83
C ASN A 44 18.95 48.27 11.51
N TRP A 45 18.97 49.30 10.68
CA TRP A 45 20.24 49.89 10.23
C TRP A 45 20.98 50.61 11.37
N TYR A 46 20.27 51.30 12.26
CA TYR A 46 20.85 51.99 13.41
C TYR A 46 21.46 51.01 14.43
N ASP A 47 20.80 49.87 14.64
CA ASP A 47 21.32 48.77 15.45
C ASP A 47 22.67 48.30 14.92
N CYS A 48 22.80 48.12 13.60
CA CYS A 48 24.01 47.62 12.96
C CYS A 48 25.19 48.60 13.14
N ILE A 49 24.98 49.90 12.95
CA ILE A 49 26.07 50.88 13.10
C ILE A 49 26.45 51.13 14.56
N LYS A 50 25.49 51.05 15.49
CA LYS A 50 25.78 51.06 16.93
C LYS A 50 26.57 49.82 17.33
N TRP A 51 26.20 48.65 16.80
CA TRP A 51 26.93 47.40 17.01
C TRP A 51 28.38 47.52 16.53
N CYS A 52 28.59 48.09 15.34
CA CYS A 52 29.92 48.31 14.79
C CYS A 52 30.79 49.20 15.69
N ASN A 53 30.25 50.31 16.18
CA ASN A 53 30.96 51.20 17.11
C ASN A 53 31.25 50.50 18.46
N ALA A 54 30.24 49.84 19.05
CA ALA A 54 30.41 49.11 20.31
C ALA A 54 31.48 48.03 20.18
N ARG A 55 31.47 47.27 19.08
CA ARG A 55 32.49 46.25 18.81
C ARG A 55 33.86 46.86 18.60
N SER A 56 33.93 47.99 17.91
CA SER A 56 35.19 48.72 17.73
C SER A 56 35.78 49.10 19.07
N GLU A 57 35.01 49.71 19.96
CA GLU A 57 35.51 50.13 21.28
C GLU A 57 35.85 48.96 22.19
N MET A 58 35.05 47.89 22.15
CA MET A 58 35.35 46.68 22.92
C MET A 58 36.69 46.08 22.53
N GLU A 59 37.07 46.21 21.26
CA GLU A 59 38.36 45.76 20.73
C GLU A 59 39.41 46.89 20.67
N ASN A 60 39.20 48.01 21.37
CA ASN A 60 40.08 49.19 21.40
C ASN A 60 40.41 49.78 20.01
N ARG A 61 39.50 49.67 19.05
CA ARG A 61 39.57 50.28 17.72
C ARG A 61 38.83 51.63 17.72
N ALA A 62 39.27 52.55 16.86
CA ALA A 62 38.64 53.86 16.74
C ALA A 62 37.23 53.74 16.11
N PRO A 63 36.15 54.20 16.77
CA PRO A 63 34.79 54.09 16.25
C PRO A 63 34.60 54.83 14.92
N CYS A 64 33.87 54.22 13.99
CA CYS A 64 33.64 54.81 12.67
C CYS A 64 32.48 55.82 12.64
N TYR A 65 31.48 55.69 13.53
CA TYR A 65 30.26 56.49 13.45
C TYR A 65 30.17 57.58 14.51
N THR A 66 29.88 58.81 14.11
CA THR A 66 29.72 59.94 15.03
C THR A 66 28.47 60.76 14.73
N VAL A 67 27.92 61.41 15.75
CA VAL A 67 26.84 62.39 15.61
C VAL A 67 27.24 63.67 16.35
N GLY A 68 27.20 64.82 15.66
CA GLY A 68 27.65 66.10 16.23
C GLY A 68 29.12 66.13 16.68
N GLY A 69 29.96 65.18 16.21
CA GLY A 69 31.37 65.04 16.58
C GLY A 69 31.66 64.06 17.71
N GLU A 70 30.64 63.51 18.35
CA GLU A 70 30.75 62.52 19.43
C GLU A 70 30.46 61.11 18.91
N VAL A 71 31.02 60.08 19.56
CA VAL A 71 30.77 58.66 19.19
C VAL A 71 29.29 58.36 19.26
N TYR A 72 28.75 57.79 18.17
CA TYR A 72 27.34 57.45 18.09
C TYR A 72 27.04 56.19 18.91
N ARG A 73 26.23 56.32 19.96
CA ARG A 73 25.89 55.24 20.90
C ARG A 73 24.39 55.02 21.12
N VAL A 74 23.57 56.07 20.98
CA VAL A 74 22.18 56.09 21.49
C VAL A 74 21.22 56.67 20.45
N GLY A 75 20.01 56.09 20.37
CA GLY A 75 18.88 56.57 19.56
C GLY A 75 18.93 56.18 18.07
N GLU A 76 18.07 56.82 17.27
CA GLU A 76 17.95 56.66 15.82
C GLU A 76 18.09 58.04 15.16
N ASP A 77 19.30 58.39 14.69
CA ASP A 77 19.62 59.71 14.15
C ASP A 77 20.26 59.60 12.77
N ASP A 78 19.53 60.09 11.77
CA ASP A 78 19.93 60.04 10.36
C ASP A 78 21.06 61.02 9.99
N SER A 79 21.44 61.93 10.90
CA SER A 79 22.56 62.87 10.73
C SER A 79 23.92 62.25 11.07
N VAL A 80 23.95 60.98 11.50
CA VAL A 80 25.17 60.22 11.76
C VAL A 80 26.11 60.22 10.54
N THR A 81 27.38 60.48 10.80
CA THR A 81 28.45 60.45 9.79
C THR A 81 29.35 59.25 10.03
N CYS A 82 29.98 58.76 8.95
CA CYS A 82 30.94 57.66 9.00
C CYS A 82 32.32 58.16 8.58
N ASP A 83 33.33 57.96 9.43
CA ASP A 83 34.73 58.08 9.06
C ASP A 83 35.21 56.73 8.51
N PHE A 84 35.37 56.67 7.18
CA PHE A 84 35.85 55.47 6.48
C PHE A 84 37.35 55.21 6.68
N THR A 85 38.09 56.15 7.28
CA THR A 85 39.53 56.03 7.54
C THR A 85 39.84 55.54 8.96
N ALA A 86 38.85 55.53 9.85
CA ALA A 86 38.98 54.96 11.19
C ALA A 86 39.22 53.43 11.13
N SER A 87 39.95 52.90 12.12
CA SER A 87 40.31 51.47 12.21
C SER A 87 39.19 50.57 12.74
N GLY A 88 38.05 51.16 13.10
CA GLY A 88 36.89 50.47 13.60
C GLY A 88 36.18 49.61 12.54
N TYR A 89 35.20 48.87 13.02
CA TYR A 89 34.23 48.18 12.20
C TYR A 89 33.17 49.15 11.71
N ARG A 90 32.68 48.89 10.50
CA ARG A 90 31.60 49.61 9.84
C ARG A 90 30.82 48.69 8.92
N LEU A 91 29.64 49.11 8.52
CA LEU A 91 28.95 48.54 7.37
C LEU A 91 29.78 48.75 6.09
N PRO A 92 29.78 47.78 5.16
CA PRO A 92 30.36 47.97 3.84
C PRO A 92 29.56 49.03 3.06
N THR A 93 30.27 49.70 2.15
CA THR A 93 29.60 50.41 1.05
C THR A 93 28.96 49.41 0.10
N GLU A 94 27.95 49.84 -0.62
CA GLU A 94 27.26 49.05 -1.64
C GLU A 94 28.25 48.50 -2.68
N VAL A 95 29.24 49.32 -3.06
CA VAL A 95 30.28 48.95 -4.04
C VAL A 95 31.26 47.94 -3.45
N GLU A 96 31.72 48.14 -2.21
CA GLU A 96 32.59 47.17 -1.54
C GLU A 96 31.89 45.81 -1.40
N TRP A 97 30.63 45.82 -0.97
CA TRP A 97 29.84 44.61 -0.82
C TRP A 97 29.73 43.85 -2.15
N GLU A 98 29.37 44.55 -3.22
CA GLU A 98 29.20 43.95 -4.55
C GLU A 98 30.53 43.40 -5.10
N TYR A 99 31.63 44.14 -4.93
CA TYR A 99 32.95 43.69 -5.35
C TYR A 99 33.38 42.43 -4.60
N ALA A 100 33.17 42.40 -3.29
CA ALA A 100 33.51 41.27 -2.44
C ALA A 100 32.64 40.04 -2.74
N ALA A 101 31.35 40.23 -2.98
CA ALA A 101 30.43 39.15 -3.35
C ALA A 101 30.81 38.50 -4.68
N ARG A 102 31.33 39.29 -5.63
CA ARG A 102 31.79 38.79 -6.93
C ARG A 102 33.01 37.88 -6.87
N GLY A 103 33.85 37.95 -5.83
CA GLY A 103 35.01 37.06 -5.71
C GLY A 103 36.02 37.16 -6.87
N GLY A 104 36.02 38.25 -7.64
CA GLY A 104 36.82 38.38 -8.87
C GLY A 104 36.14 37.87 -10.16
N ALA A 105 34.93 37.33 -10.08
CA ALA A 105 34.15 36.90 -11.26
C ALA A 105 33.55 38.11 -12.00
N ALA A 106 33.87 38.22 -13.29
CA ALA A 106 33.31 39.23 -14.18
C ALA A 106 32.06 38.68 -14.90
N ASN A 107 30.98 39.46 -14.93
CA ASN A 107 29.75 39.19 -15.68
C ASN A 107 28.89 38.00 -15.22
N THR A 108 29.07 37.50 -13.99
CA THR A 108 28.21 36.44 -13.45
C THR A 108 26.98 36.98 -12.73
N ARG A 109 25.86 36.21 -12.80
CA ARG A 109 24.62 36.47 -12.04
C ARG A 109 24.77 36.14 -10.54
N PHE A 110 25.59 35.14 -10.20
CA PHE A 110 25.88 34.68 -8.84
C PHE A 110 27.41 34.55 -8.60
N PRO A 111 27.89 34.45 -7.34
CA PRO A 111 29.31 34.36 -7.02
C PRO A 111 30.03 33.17 -7.66
N TRP A 112 29.30 32.09 -7.93
CA TRP A 112 29.81 30.81 -8.43
C TRP A 112 29.48 30.56 -9.92
N GLY A 113 28.80 31.50 -10.59
CA GLY A 113 28.43 31.34 -11.99
C GLY A 113 27.13 32.03 -12.36
N ASP A 114 26.56 31.65 -13.50
CA ASP A 114 25.32 32.24 -14.02
C ASP A 114 24.05 31.52 -13.59
N GLU A 115 24.15 30.37 -12.93
CA GLU A 115 23.03 29.56 -12.46
C GLU A 115 23.19 29.22 -10.97
N ILE A 116 22.09 28.87 -10.32
CA ILE A 116 22.05 28.43 -8.91
C ILE A 116 21.26 27.12 -8.85
N THR A 117 21.86 26.08 -8.28
CA THR A 117 21.26 24.76 -8.09
C THR A 117 20.83 24.55 -6.64
N HIS A 118 20.13 23.45 -6.32
CA HIS A 118 19.69 23.19 -4.94
C HIS A 118 20.87 22.87 -3.99
N ASP A 119 22.00 22.44 -4.56
CA ASP A 119 23.24 22.14 -3.82
C ASP A 119 24.08 23.41 -3.58
N ASP A 120 23.74 24.51 -4.27
CA ASP A 120 24.39 25.81 -4.13
C ASP A 120 23.73 26.65 -3.03
N ALA A 121 24.54 27.47 -2.35
CA ALA A 121 24.22 28.13 -1.08
C ALA A 121 22.75 28.53 -0.82
N ASN A 122 22.25 28.07 0.34
CA ASN A 122 21.05 28.51 1.06
C ASN A 122 19.78 28.83 0.28
N TYR A 123 19.56 28.14 -0.83
CA TYR A 123 18.40 28.37 -1.67
C TYR A 123 17.17 27.57 -1.19
N ASN A 124 16.24 28.24 -0.50
CA ASN A 124 14.90 27.73 -0.21
C ASN A 124 13.86 28.73 -0.74
N SER A 125 12.89 28.29 -1.55
CA SER A 125 11.82 29.18 -2.02
C SER A 125 10.45 28.53 -1.85
N ASP A 126 9.61 29.12 -1.00
CA ASP A 126 8.24 28.63 -0.74
C ASP A 126 7.16 29.41 -1.54
N ILE A 127 7.52 30.38 -2.39
CA ILE A 127 6.54 31.29 -3.04
C ILE A 127 6.77 31.51 -4.56
N PHE A 128 5.91 30.85 -5.36
CA PHE A 128 5.20 31.27 -6.59
C PHE A 128 5.84 31.98 -7.82
N TYR A 129 7.12 32.40 -7.88
CA TYR A 129 7.69 33.00 -9.11
C TYR A 129 8.74 32.12 -9.80
N LYS A 130 8.24 31.32 -10.76
CA LYS A 130 8.98 30.43 -11.67
C LYS A 130 9.73 31.16 -12.79
N TYR A 131 10.82 31.90 -12.56
CA TYR A 131 11.65 32.38 -13.68
C TYR A 131 13.13 32.58 -13.32
N ASP A 132 13.88 31.50 -13.19
CA ASP A 132 15.15 31.29 -13.91
C ASP A 132 15.57 29.81 -13.75
N VAL A 133 16.08 29.24 -14.82
CA VAL A 133 16.16 27.80 -15.13
C VAL A 133 17.04 26.97 -14.18
N SER A 134 16.44 26.05 -13.42
CA SER A 134 17.07 24.78 -13.05
C SER A 134 16.03 23.64 -13.24
N PRO A 135 16.36 22.55 -13.94
CA PRO A 135 15.40 21.51 -14.36
C PRO A 135 15.05 20.48 -13.27
N THR A 136 15.68 20.50 -12.11
CA THR A 136 15.43 19.55 -11.01
C THR A 136 14.52 20.16 -9.96
N ARG A 137 13.26 19.72 -9.95
CA ARG A 137 12.32 19.92 -8.84
C ARG A 137 12.77 19.05 -7.67
N GLY A 138 13.30 19.66 -6.61
CA GLY A 138 13.55 18.98 -5.34
C GLY A 138 13.31 19.94 -4.19
N TYR A 139 12.42 19.57 -3.27
CA TYR A 139 12.43 20.12 -1.92
C TYR A 139 13.74 19.70 -1.25
N HIS A 140 14.43 20.60 -0.53
CA HIS A 140 15.49 20.16 0.37
C HIS A 140 14.84 19.27 1.45
N PRO A 141 15.21 17.98 1.57
CA PRO A 141 14.45 17.01 2.35
C PRO A 141 14.35 17.33 3.85
N ASP A 142 15.27 18.12 4.38
CA ASP A 142 15.44 18.30 5.83
C ASP A 142 14.69 19.49 6.45
N TYR A 143 13.94 20.30 5.69
CA TYR A 143 13.35 21.54 6.22
C TYR A 143 11.88 21.76 5.81
N ASN A 144 11.06 20.70 5.93
CA ASN A 144 9.63 20.76 5.60
C ASN A 144 8.70 20.62 6.82
N ASP A 145 9.04 21.26 7.95
CA ASP A 145 8.09 21.48 9.03
C ASP A 145 8.10 22.96 9.45
N MET A 146 6.92 23.59 9.36
CA MET A 146 6.60 25.01 9.59
C MET A 146 6.86 25.53 11.03
N ILE A 147 7.87 25.01 11.75
CA ILE A 147 8.10 25.32 13.17
C ILE A 147 9.51 25.88 13.45
N ASP A 148 10.42 26.00 12.47
CA ASP A 148 11.82 26.44 12.73
C ASP A 148 12.37 27.44 11.69
N PRO A 149 13.09 28.52 12.06
CA PRO A 149 13.35 29.67 11.18
C PRO A 149 14.64 29.56 10.35
N TYR A 150 14.47 29.13 9.10
CA TYR A 150 14.89 29.76 7.84
C TYR A 150 16.28 30.44 7.63
N THR A 151 17.34 30.21 8.39
CA THR A 151 18.73 30.60 7.99
C THR A 151 19.68 29.43 8.19
N SER A 152 20.83 29.39 7.52
CA SER A 152 21.83 28.32 7.75
C SER A 152 23.06 28.84 8.48
N PRO A 153 23.80 27.94 9.16
CA PRO A 153 25.05 28.29 9.80
C PRO A 153 26.02 28.97 8.84
N VAL A 154 26.78 29.94 9.35
CA VAL A 154 27.81 30.61 8.57
C VAL A 154 28.98 29.64 8.33
N GLY A 155 29.37 29.45 7.07
CA GLY A 155 30.41 28.52 6.63
C GLY A 155 29.89 27.16 6.16
N THR A 156 28.57 26.99 6.00
CA THR A 156 27.97 25.74 5.49
C THR A 156 28.36 25.47 4.04
N PHE A 157 28.56 26.52 3.23
CA PHE A 157 28.92 26.40 1.82
C PHE A 157 30.33 26.95 1.58
N ASP A 158 31.00 26.47 0.54
CA ASP A 158 32.37 26.88 0.24
C ASP A 158 32.48 28.41 0.05
N PRO A 159 33.58 29.02 0.53
CA PRO A 159 33.74 30.45 0.41
C PRO A 159 34.02 30.83 -1.04
N ASN A 160 33.71 32.08 -1.40
CA ASN A 160 34.24 32.60 -2.65
C ASN A 160 35.77 32.75 -2.60
N VAL A 161 36.39 33.09 -3.73
CA VAL A 161 37.86 33.24 -3.87
C VAL A 161 38.52 34.17 -2.84
N TYR A 162 37.76 35.07 -2.21
CA TYR A 162 38.26 35.94 -1.14
C TYR A 162 38.03 35.39 0.28
N GLY A 163 37.64 34.12 0.42
CA GLY A 163 37.36 33.50 1.71
C GLY A 163 36.04 33.95 2.34
N LEU A 164 35.10 34.51 1.55
CA LEU A 164 33.82 35.00 2.07
C LEU A 164 32.73 33.95 1.92
N TYR A 165 32.22 33.52 3.07
CA TYR A 165 31.12 32.57 3.21
C TYR A 165 29.76 33.28 3.16
N ASP A 166 28.77 32.60 2.59
CA ASP A 166 27.34 32.94 2.67
C ASP A 166 27.02 34.40 2.30
N VAL A 167 27.64 34.89 1.21
CA VAL A 167 27.43 36.27 0.75
C VAL A 167 26.02 36.49 0.19
N ILE A 168 25.32 35.42 -0.17
CA ILE A 168 24.04 35.48 -0.86
C ILE A 168 23.06 34.46 -0.28
N GLY A 169 21.77 34.81 -0.24
CA GLY A 169 20.67 33.89 0.04
C GLY A 169 20.33 33.66 1.51
N ASN A 170 21.24 33.99 2.44
CA ASN A 170 21.01 33.75 3.87
C ASN A 170 20.19 34.89 4.53
N ALA A 171 20.67 36.13 4.47
CA ALA A 171 19.94 37.31 4.96
C ALA A 171 20.25 38.54 4.08
N TYR A 172 19.29 39.48 4.02
CA TYR A 172 19.57 40.77 3.41
C TYR A 172 20.52 41.55 4.29
N GLU A 173 21.59 42.06 3.72
CA GLU A 173 22.61 42.77 4.50
C GLU A 173 22.58 44.26 4.27
N TRP A 174 22.49 45.01 5.37
CA TRP A 174 22.53 46.46 5.37
C TRP A 174 23.87 47.00 4.86
N CYS A 175 23.80 47.95 3.93
CA CYS A 175 24.93 48.74 3.46
C CYS A 175 24.80 50.19 4.00
N TRP A 176 25.90 50.95 3.93
CA TRP A 176 25.94 52.31 4.46
C TRP A 176 25.00 53.30 3.74
N GLU A 177 24.90 53.20 2.42
CA GLU A 177 24.28 54.21 1.56
C GLU A 177 22.75 54.33 1.71
N LYS A 178 22.22 55.52 1.39
CA LYS A 178 20.77 55.76 1.25
C LYS A 178 20.24 55.17 -0.05
N TYR A 179 19.05 54.60 0.01
CA TYR A 179 18.43 53.94 -1.13
C TYR A 179 17.72 54.94 -2.06
N GLY A 180 18.28 55.17 -3.25
CA GLY A 180 17.68 55.93 -4.36
C GLY A 180 17.44 57.40 -4.04
N GLY A 181 18.29 58.31 -4.54
CA GLY A 181 18.41 59.74 -4.19
C GLY A 181 17.17 60.66 -4.27
N LEU A 182 16.06 60.29 -3.64
CA LEU A 182 14.85 61.05 -3.38
C LEU A 182 14.61 61.10 -1.86
N ILE A 183 13.68 61.98 -1.45
CA ILE A 183 13.51 62.58 -0.11
C ILE A 183 12.96 61.59 0.96
N GLY A 184 13.45 60.35 0.98
CA GLY A 184 13.11 59.32 1.97
C GLY A 184 14.33 58.90 2.80
N ALA A 185 14.08 58.33 3.98
CA ALA A 185 15.11 57.91 4.94
C ALA A 185 15.71 56.51 4.67
N ASP A 186 15.18 55.77 3.69
CA ASP A 186 15.53 54.36 3.44
C ASP A 186 17.03 54.11 3.16
N ARG A 187 17.52 52.95 3.59
CA ARG A 187 18.91 52.48 3.43
C ARG A 187 18.99 51.25 2.52
N VAL A 188 20.15 51.03 1.91
CA VAL A 188 20.38 49.95 0.95
C VAL A 188 20.56 48.59 1.65
N ARG A 189 19.95 47.55 1.09
CA ARG A 189 20.14 46.12 1.43
C ARG A 189 20.56 45.31 0.20
N ARG A 190 21.49 44.36 0.40
CA ARG A 190 22.06 43.47 -0.64
C ARG A 190 22.01 41.99 -0.21
N GLY A 191 22.32 41.05 -1.11
CA GLY A 191 22.49 39.61 -0.79
C GLY A 191 21.26 38.71 -0.93
N GLY A 192 20.04 39.23 -0.74
CA GLY A 192 18.84 38.39 -0.73
C GLY A 192 18.68 37.62 0.58
N ASN A 193 17.49 37.16 0.89
CA ASN A 193 17.23 36.37 2.09
C ASN A 193 16.45 35.10 1.77
N TRP A 194 16.38 34.22 2.75
CA TRP A 194 15.68 32.94 2.71
C TRP A 194 14.19 32.99 2.34
N TYR A 195 13.53 34.14 2.48
CA TYR A 195 12.08 34.26 2.28
C TYR A 195 11.71 34.57 0.82
N TYR A 196 12.64 35.13 0.03
CA TYR A 196 12.38 35.51 -1.35
C TYR A 196 13.18 34.65 -2.34
N GLY A 197 12.61 34.40 -3.53
CA GLY A 197 13.23 33.52 -4.54
C GLY A 197 14.53 34.05 -5.18
N ALA A 198 15.16 33.21 -6.03
CA ALA A 198 16.54 33.38 -6.54
C ALA A 198 16.81 34.72 -7.21
N TYR A 199 15.78 35.36 -7.76
CA TYR A 199 15.87 36.68 -8.37
C TYR A 199 16.45 37.73 -7.40
N HIS A 200 16.13 37.64 -6.11
CA HIS A 200 16.57 38.58 -5.08
C HIS A 200 17.99 38.32 -4.58
N CYS A 201 18.57 37.19 -4.95
CA CYS A 201 19.90 36.72 -4.58
C CYS A 201 20.95 37.02 -5.66
N ARG A 202 20.61 37.79 -6.70
CA ARG A 202 21.54 38.08 -7.79
C ARG A 202 22.52 39.18 -7.42
N LEU A 203 23.76 39.02 -7.89
CA LEU A 203 24.75 40.10 -7.90
C LEU A 203 24.19 41.29 -8.72
N GLY A 204 24.23 42.49 -8.15
CA GLY A 204 23.64 43.70 -8.72
C GLY A 204 22.20 43.97 -8.29
N PHE A 205 21.50 43.02 -7.66
CA PHE A 205 20.18 43.28 -7.08
C PHE A 205 20.32 44.09 -5.78
N ARG A 206 19.45 45.09 -5.60
CA ARG A 206 19.43 45.96 -4.42
C ARG A 206 18.01 46.29 -3.98
N ARG A 207 17.82 46.49 -2.68
CA ARG A 207 16.51 46.79 -2.10
C ARG A 207 16.60 47.90 -1.05
N GLY A 208 15.61 48.79 -1.02
CA GLY A 208 15.49 49.84 -0.01
C GLY A 208 14.74 49.33 1.22
N GLY A 209 15.13 49.77 2.40
CA GLY A 209 14.39 49.50 3.64
C GLY A 209 14.46 50.67 4.61
N ASP A 210 13.40 50.80 5.41
CA ASP A 210 13.31 51.77 6.50
C ASP A 210 14.41 51.49 7.54
N PRO A 211 15.32 52.45 7.84
CA PRO A 211 16.45 52.23 8.74
C PRO A 211 16.06 51.97 10.19
N GLY A 212 14.87 52.37 10.65
CA GLY A 212 14.39 52.16 12.02
C GLY A 212 13.64 50.84 12.21
N ARG A 213 13.30 50.13 11.13
CA ARG A 213 12.46 48.93 11.20
C ARG A 213 13.26 47.63 11.22
N ARG A 214 13.15 46.85 12.30
CA ARG A 214 13.70 45.49 12.40
C ARG A 214 12.87 44.49 11.60
N ASN A 215 13.51 43.64 10.79
CA ASN A 215 12.85 42.51 10.13
C ASN A 215 13.68 41.23 10.22
N TYR A 216 13.02 40.07 10.32
CA TYR A 216 13.68 38.76 10.53
C TYR A 216 14.58 38.32 9.37
N GLY A 217 14.40 38.88 8.19
CA GLY A 217 15.21 38.57 7.02
C GLY A 217 16.33 39.58 6.76
N ASP A 218 16.54 40.54 7.67
CA ASP A 218 17.59 41.56 7.57
C ASP A 218 18.67 41.32 8.62
N GLY A 219 19.91 41.35 8.16
CA GLY A 219 21.15 41.22 8.93
C GLY A 219 22.21 42.20 8.42
N PHE A 220 23.46 41.95 8.77
CA PHE A 220 24.57 42.76 8.29
C PHE A 220 25.90 42.00 8.38
N ARG A 221 26.88 42.51 7.64
CA ARG A 221 28.28 42.15 7.79
C ARG A 221 29.12 43.38 8.04
N VAL A 222 30.31 43.18 8.57
CA VAL A 222 31.23 44.26 8.84
C VAL A 222 32.38 44.30 7.85
N ALA A 223 32.70 45.51 7.45
CA ALA A 223 33.93 45.92 6.83
C ALA A 223 34.77 46.69 7.86
N THR A 224 36.07 46.60 7.70
CA THR A 224 37.03 47.46 8.38
C THR A 224 38.13 47.75 7.37
N SER A 225 38.90 48.82 7.56
CA SER A 225 40.10 49.03 6.76
C SER A 225 41.00 47.79 6.91
N VAL A 226 41.64 47.37 5.81
CA VAL A 226 42.57 46.22 5.87
C VAL A 226 43.59 46.56 6.93
N ASP A 227 43.67 45.75 7.97
CA ASP A 227 44.73 45.85 8.94
C ASP A 227 46.02 45.54 8.16
N PRO A 228 46.91 46.51 7.94
CA PRO A 228 48.15 46.26 7.19
C PRO A 228 49.03 45.23 7.90
N ASP A 229 48.72 44.91 9.16
CA ASP A 229 49.41 43.94 9.99
C ASP A 229 48.78 42.53 9.91
N LEU A 230 47.91 42.21 8.94
CA LEU A 230 47.43 40.83 8.71
C LEU A 230 47.96 40.28 7.38
N ILE A 231 48.48 39.05 7.42
CA ILE A 231 49.07 38.33 6.30
C ILE A 231 48.24 37.09 5.95
N TYR A 232 48.06 36.85 4.66
CA TYR A 232 47.36 35.66 4.17
C TYR A 232 48.34 34.54 3.85
N VAL A 233 48.08 33.36 4.39
CA VAL A 233 48.90 32.16 4.22
C VAL A 233 48.11 31.00 3.67
N LYS A 234 48.74 30.22 2.78
CA LYS A 234 48.13 29.09 2.09
C LYS A 234 48.82 27.79 2.46
N PHE A 235 48.08 26.70 2.61
CA PHE A 235 48.62 25.35 2.75
C PHE A 235 48.41 24.56 1.46
N ASP A 236 49.48 23.93 0.96
CA ASP A 236 49.52 23.09 -0.23
C ASP A 236 49.94 21.67 0.14
N LEU A 237 49.05 20.70 -0.10
CA LEU A 237 49.26 19.31 0.29
C LEU A 237 50.18 18.55 -0.68
N GLY A 238 50.55 19.12 -1.82
CA GLY A 238 51.38 18.42 -2.81
C GLY A 238 50.75 17.11 -3.31
N ASP A 239 51.57 16.22 -3.87
CA ASP A 239 51.08 15.07 -4.63
C ASP A 239 50.60 13.88 -3.78
N HIS A 240 50.95 13.84 -2.50
CA HIS A 240 50.74 12.68 -1.63
C HIS A 240 49.73 12.93 -0.49
N GLY A 241 48.98 14.05 -0.52
CA GLY A 241 48.02 14.44 0.52
C GLY A 241 46.64 14.90 0.01
N THR A 242 45.54 14.50 0.66
CA THR A 242 44.15 14.86 0.26
C THR A 242 43.33 15.40 1.44
N ARG A 243 42.71 16.58 1.34
CA ARG A 243 42.03 17.26 2.48
C ARG A 243 40.75 16.53 2.95
N THR A 244 40.58 16.43 4.27
CA THR A 244 39.41 15.74 4.88
C THR A 244 38.63 16.55 5.95
N GLY A 245 39.10 17.75 6.36
CA GLY A 245 38.29 18.79 7.05
C GLY A 245 38.81 19.29 8.41
N GLY A 246 38.60 20.57 8.73
CA GLY A 246 39.15 21.26 9.92
C GLY A 246 40.43 22.05 9.61
N GLY A 247 40.41 23.37 9.87
CA GLY A 247 41.44 24.32 9.41
C GLY A 247 41.22 24.77 7.95
N GLU A 248 41.29 26.07 7.69
CA GLU A 248 41.19 26.62 6.33
C GLU A 248 42.54 26.47 5.61
N LEU A 249 42.54 26.02 4.36
CA LEU A 249 43.77 25.98 3.54
C LEU A 249 44.27 27.39 3.17
N LEU A 250 43.47 28.43 3.43
CA LEU A 250 43.86 29.82 3.32
C LEU A 250 43.48 30.54 4.62
N GLN A 251 44.46 31.08 5.34
CA GLN A 251 44.26 31.70 6.66
C GLN A 251 44.73 33.14 6.66
N ALA A 252 44.05 34.00 7.42
CA ALA A 252 44.48 35.36 7.70
C ALA A 252 45.10 35.41 9.09
N VAL A 253 46.41 35.66 9.16
CA VAL A 253 47.24 35.53 10.36
C VAL A 253 47.92 36.88 10.66
N PRO A 254 47.91 37.38 11.90
CA PRO A 254 48.62 38.61 12.24
C PRO A 254 50.13 38.57 11.96
N LEU A 255 50.69 39.73 11.63
CA LEU A 255 52.11 39.95 11.35
C LEU A 255 52.91 39.59 12.60
N GLY A 256 53.64 38.48 12.54
CA GLY A 256 54.40 37.91 13.66
C GLY A 256 53.72 36.77 14.42
N ASP A 257 52.55 36.28 13.97
CA ASP A 257 51.87 35.11 14.53
C ASP A 257 51.98 33.88 13.60
N THR A 258 51.80 32.67 14.14
CA THR A 258 51.94 31.42 13.36
C THR A 258 50.58 30.90 12.87
N ALA A 259 50.57 30.35 11.64
CA ALA A 259 49.40 29.73 11.03
C ALA A 259 49.01 28.39 11.70
N VAL A 260 47.73 28.02 11.63
CA VAL A 260 47.21 26.76 12.20
C VAL A 260 47.23 25.67 11.13
N GLU A 261 47.72 24.47 11.45
CA GLU A 261 47.83 23.37 10.49
C GLU A 261 46.45 22.79 10.04
N PRO A 262 46.25 22.45 8.75
CA PRO A 262 45.03 21.80 8.24
C PRO A 262 45.05 20.26 8.38
N VAL A 263 43.86 19.62 8.30
CA VAL A 263 43.71 18.15 8.38
C VAL A 263 43.55 17.48 6.98
N PHE A 264 44.28 16.38 6.73
CA PHE A 264 44.34 15.66 5.43
C PHE A 264 44.76 14.16 5.55
N ASP A 265 44.50 13.37 4.50
CA ASP A 265 44.84 11.95 4.30
C ASP A 265 46.09 11.77 3.40
N ILE A 266 46.74 10.59 3.40
CA ILE A 266 48.10 10.36 2.84
C ILE A 266 48.17 9.20 1.82
N GLU A 267 48.92 9.34 0.72
CA GLU A 267 49.16 8.31 -0.31
C GLU A 267 49.91 7.05 0.20
N ASP A 268 49.59 5.89 -0.37
CA ASP A 268 50.19 4.60 -0.03
C ASP A 268 51.71 4.56 -0.25
N GLY A 269 52.42 3.90 0.66
CA GLY A 269 53.88 3.89 0.68
C GLY A 269 54.53 5.17 1.23
N TRP A 270 53.76 6.21 1.53
CA TRP A 270 54.25 7.49 2.09
C TRP A 270 53.64 7.82 3.45
N SER A 271 54.33 8.72 4.16
CA SER A 271 53.97 9.28 5.46
C SER A 271 54.27 10.77 5.44
N PHE A 272 53.37 11.58 6.00
CA PHE A 272 53.58 13.00 6.17
C PHE A 272 54.69 13.23 7.19
N THR A 273 55.59 14.17 6.92
CA THR A 273 56.69 14.50 7.84
C THR A 273 56.56 15.87 8.47
N ASP A 274 56.38 16.93 7.68
CA ASP A 274 56.32 18.32 8.16
C ASP A 274 55.91 19.29 7.02
N TRP A 275 55.82 20.59 7.29
CA TRP A 275 55.60 21.65 6.30
C TRP A 275 56.90 22.37 5.89
N ASP A 276 56.98 22.83 4.63
CA ASP A 276 58.07 23.68 4.12
C ASP A 276 57.53 24.98 3.49
N PRO A 277 57.90 26.17 4.00
CA PRO A 277 58.72 26.38 5.21
C PRO A 277 58.04 25.80 6.47
N PRO A 278 58.79 25.50 7.54
CA PRO A 278 58.18 25.08 8.80
C PRO A 278 57.26 26.19 9.32
N LEU A 279 56.25 25.79 10.10
CA LEU A 279 55.24 26.71 10.62
C LEU A 279 55.85 27.69 11.62
N GLU A 280 56.19 28.87 11.13
CA GLU A 280 56.80 29.98 11.86
C GLU A 280 55.93 31.25 11.77
N PRO A 281 56.11 32.22 12.69
CA PRO A 281 55.51 33.54 12.63
C PRO A 281 55.55 34.20 11.25
N VAL A 282 54.38 34.56 10.73
CA VAL A 282 54.25 35.06 9.36
C VAL A 282 54.70 36.51 9.28
N THR A 283 55.59 36.82 8.33
CA THR A 283 56.09 38.20 8.10
C THR A 283 55.79 38.74 6.71
N GLU A 284 55.40 37.84 5.80
CA GLU A 284 54.80 38.12 4.49
C GLU A 284 53.91 36.92 4.06
N ALA A 285 53.15 37.08 2.98
CA ALA A 285 52.29 36.01 2.48
C ALA A 285 53.12 34.78 2.09
N VAL A 286 52.79 33.62 2.67
CA VAL A 286 53.55 32.38 2.50
C VAL A 286 52.65 31.22 2.11
N THR A 287 53.18 30.31 1.30
CA THR A 287 52.56 29.02 1.00
C THR A 287 53.37 27.91 1.65
N TYR A 288 52.77 27.19 2.59
CA TYR A 288 53.34 26.02 3.26
C TYR A 288 53.07 24.77 2.43
N VAL A 289 54.12 24.04 2.06
CA VAL A 289 54.03 22.83 1.22
C VAL A 289 54.33 21.59 2.05
N ALA A 290 53.42 20.61 2.05
CA ALA A 290 53.56 19.37 2.81
C ALA A 290 54.75 18.53 2.32
N GLN A 291 55.52 17.99 3.27
CA GLN A 291 56.68 17.13 3.03
C GLN A 291 56.36 15.67 3.38
N TRP A 292 56.95 14.73 2.64
CA TRP A 292 56.58 13.31 2.66
C TRP A 292 57.81 12.38 2.80
N LYS A 293 57.63 11.22 3.45
CA LYS A 293 58.66 10.17 3.64
C LYS A 293 58.12 8.75 3.42
N LEU A 294 58.94 7.89 2.81
CA LEU A 294 58.56 6.51 2.49
C LEU A 294 58.44 5.57 3.72
N LYS A 295 57.44 4.67 3.68
CA LYS A 295 57.13 3.59 4.66
C LYS A 295 58.04 2.36 4.48
N ASP A 296 58.14 1.49 5.48
CA ASP A 296 58.86 0.19 5.43
C ASP A 296 57.91 -0.98 5.10
N PHE A 297 58.41 -1.98 4.35
CA PHE A 297 57.70 -3.21 3.92
C PHE A 297 58.60 -4.45 4.02
N THR A 298 58.01 -5.64 4.07
CA THR A 298 58.68 -6.92 4.40
C THR A 298 58.53 -7.98 3.30
N ILE A 299 59.64 -8.65 2.94
CA ILE A 299 59.66 -9.83 2.06
C ILE A 299 59.91 -11.09 2.90
N THR A 300 58.99 -12.04 2.86
CA THR A 300 59.10 -13.39 3.41
C THR A 300 59.66 -14.38 2.37
N PHE A 301 60.26 -15.48 2.82
CA PHE A 301 60.86 -16.47 1.93
C PHE A 301 60.30 -17.87 2.22
N ASP A 302 59.57 -18.43 1.26
CA ASP A 302 59.04 -19.80 1.29
C ASP A 302 60.03 -20.74 0.60
N THR A 303 60.48 -21.78 1.27
CA THR A 303 61.63 -22.55 0.78
C THR A 303 61.22 -23.79 -0.03
N ASP A 304 59.93 -23.93 -0.36
CA ASP A 304 59.36 -25.06 -1.10
C ASP A 304 59.86 -26.41 -0.58
N GLY A 305 59.70 -26.61 0.73
CA GLY A 305 60.15 -27.80 1.44
C GLY A 305 61.66 -27.84 1.76
N GLY A 306 62.38 -26.74 1.54
CA GLY A 306 63.77 -26.56 1.97
C GLY A 306 63.92 -25.99 3.40
N SER A 307 65.11 -25.50 3.72
CA SER A 307 65.43 -24.94 5.04
C SER A 307 64.96 -23.49 5.20
N TYR A 308 64.38 -23.15 6.36
CA TYR A 308 63.82 -21.82 6.66
C TYR A 308 64.78 -20.63 6.48
N ILE A 309 64.26 -19.54 5.91
CA ILE A 309 64.97 -18.28 5.68
C ILE A 309 64.23 -17.11 6.35
N GLN A 310 64.98 -16.18 6.98
CA GLN A 310 64.40 -15.03 7.67
C GLN A 310 63.90 -13.94 6.71
N PRO A 311 62.78 -13.26 7.02
CA PRO A 311 62.25 -12.16 6.21
C PRO A 311 63.15 -10.91 6.20
N ILE A 312 63.04 -10.08 5.16
CA ILE A 312 63.77 -8.81 5.01
C ILE A 312 62.78 -7.63 5.05
N THR A 313 63.02 -6.64 5.91
CA THR A 313 62.19 -5.42 6.02
C THR A 313 63.00 -4.15 5.71
N GLN A 314 62.53 -3.31 4.79
CA GLN A 314 63.20 -2.08 4.33
C GLN A 314 62.20 -1.04 3.79
N LYS A 315 62.65 0.18 3.47
CA LYS A 315 61.79 1.25 2.96
C LYS A 315 61.31 0.96 1.55
N TYR A 316 60.08 1.35 1.24
CA TYR A 316 59.50 1.33 -0.10
C TYR A 316 60.48 1.89 -1.13
N GLY A 317 60.66 1.18 -2.23
CA GLY A 317 61.57 1.54 -3.31
C GLY A 317 63.07 1.36 -3.03
N THR A 318 63.50 0.93 -1.83
CA THR A 318 64.93 0.70 -1.51
C THR A 318 65.44 -0.65 -1.99
N GLU A 319 66.74 -0.77 -2.27
CA GLU A 319 67.33 -1.98 -2.85
C GLU A 319 67.42 -3.16 -1.87
N VAL A 320 66.90 -4.31 -2.27
CA VAL A 320 66.88 -5.55 -1.46
C VAL A 320 68.00 -6.49 -1.92
N THR A 321 68.69 -7.13 -0.96
CA THR A 321 69.71 -8.16 -1.21
C THR A 321 69.14 -9.53 -0.89
N ALA A 322 69.26 -10.50 -1.82
CA ALA A 322 68.73 -11.84 -1.62
C ALA A 322 69.43 -12.60 -0.47
N PRO A 323 68.69 -13.43 0.30
CA PRO A 323 69.23 -14.23 1.40
C PRO A 323 70.07 -15.43 0.89
N ALA A 324 70.76 -16.11 1.80
CA ALA A 324 71.48 -17.34 1.48
C ALA A 324 70.52 -18.47 1.06
N ASP A 325 71.02 -19.32 0.17
CA ASP A 325 70.28 -20.40 -0.46
C ASP A 325 69.84 -21.46 0.57
N PRO A 326 68.57 -21.91 0.56
CA PRO A 326 68.09 -22.95 1.45
C PRO A 326 68.66 -24.34 1.09
N THR A 327 68.43 -25.36 1.93
CA THR A 327 68.76 -26.77 1.63
C THR A 327 67.52 -27.69 1.54
N LYS A 328 67.49 -28.68 0.62
CA LYS A 328 66.38 -29.65 0.37
C LYS A 328 66.94 -31.04 0.09
N THR A 329 66.37 -32.08 0.70
CA THR A 329 66.89 -33.46 0.64
C THR A 329 66.97 -34.00 -0.78
N GLY A 330 68.06 -34.69 -1.11
CA GLY A 330 68.33 -35.24 -2.44
C GLY A 330 68.63 -34.18 -3.51
N HIS A 331 68.63 -32.89 -3.13
CA HIS A 331 68.70 -31.78 -4.07
C HIS A 331 69.69 -30.68 -3.66
N THR A 332 70.09 -29.86 -4.62
CA THR A 332 70.95 -28.68 -4.46
C THR A 332 70.18 -27.44 -4.90
N PHE A 333 70.15 -26.36 -4.12
CA PHE A 333 69.35 -25.17 -4.46
C PHE A 333 69.82 -24.47 -5.73
N VAL A 334 68.87 -23.87 -6.46
CA VAL A 334 69.06 -23.16 -7.73
C VAL A 334 68.76 -21.66 -7.61
N GLU A 335 67.51 -21.24 -7.36
CA GLU A 335 67.10 -19.81 -7.28
C GLU A 335 65.74 -19.58 -6.58
N TRP A 336 65.23 -18.34 -6.51
CA TRP A 336 63.95 -17.95 -5.89
C TRP A 336 62.92 -17.44 -6.93
N ASP A 337 61.61 -17.72 -6.73
CA ASP A 337 60.48 -17.34 -7.60
C ASP A 337 59.21 -16.88 -6.80
N PRO A 338 58.68 -15.66 -7.00
CA PRO A 338 59.27 -14.59 -7.81
C PRO A 338 60.66 -14.26 -7.31
N ALA A 339 61.55 -13.97 -8.26
CA ALA A 339 62.90 -13.54 -7.94
C ALA A 339 62.83 -12.41 -6.91
N VAL A 340 63.67 -12.50 -5.88
CA VAL A 340 63.70 -11.52 -4.80
C VAL A 340 63.82 -10.14 -5.43
N PRO A 341 62.80 -9.28 -5.29
CA PRO A 341 62.74 -8.06 -6.05
C PRO A 341 63.94 -7.22 -5.68
N ILE A 342 64.57 -6.60 -6.67
CA ILE A 342 65.76 -5.79 -6.40
C ILE A 342 65.42 -4.50 -5.65
N THR A 343 64.13 -4.10 -5.59
CA THR A 343 63.64 -2.97 -4.79
C THR A 343 62.36 -3.32 -4.02
N MET A 344 62.21 -2.75 -2.83
CA MET A 344 61.15 -3.11 -1.89
C MET A 344 59.77 -2.60 -2.35
N PRO A 345 58.76 -3.47 -2.52
CA PRO A 345 57.42 -3.09 -2.97
C PRO A 345 56.60 -2.35 -1.89
N ALA A 346 55.46 -1.77 -2.27
CA ALA A 346 54.56 -1.01 -1.38
C ALA A 346 53.63 -1.90 -0.52
N TYR A 347 54.01 -3.16 -0.32
CA TYR A 347 53.26 -4.16 0.42
C TYR A 347 54.20 -5.32 0.79
N ASP A 348 53.80 -6.14 1.75
CA ASP A 348 54.59 -7.30 2.16
C ASP A 348 54.40 -8.46 1.17
N MET A 349 55.48 -9.16 0.74
CA MET A 349 55.41 -10.23 -0.27
C MET A 349 56.23 -11.48 0.08
N THR A 350 56.08 -12.60 -0.65
CA THR A 350 56.81 -13.85 -0.40
C THR A 350 57.51 -14.41 -1.66
N CYS A 351 58.74 -14.90 -1.55
CA CYS A 351 59.55 -15.53 -2.63
C CYS A 351 59.79 -17.03 -2.38
N THR A 352 59.76 -17.87 -3.43
CA THR A 352 59.74 -19.35 -3.30
C THR A 352 60.94 -20.09 -3.93
N ALA A 353 61.62 -21.01 -3.23
CA ALA A 353 62.89 -21.66 -3.66
C ALA A 353 62.81 -22.74 -4.79
N GLN A 354 63.87 -22.90 -5.60
CA GLN A 354 64.03 -23.86 -6.74
C GLN A 354 65.30 -24.77 -6.60
N TRP A 355 65.39 -25.96 -7.25
CA TRP A 355 66.36 -27.05 -6.90
C TRP A 355 66.86 -28.02 -8.04
N ASP A 356 68.11 -28.55 -7.96
CA ASP A 356 68.85 -29.59 -8.76
C ASP A 356 69.05 -30.92 -7.96
N VAL A 357 69.55 -32.07 -8.48
CA VAL A 357 69.46 -33.44 -7.87
C VAL A 357 70.83 -34.20 -7.61
N ASN A 358 70.95 -35.09 -6.58
CA ASN A 358 72.22 -35.77 -6.06
C ASN A 358 72.44 -37.28 -6.52
N GLU A 359 73.27 -38.20 -5.90
CA GLU A 359 73.52 -39.68 -6.25
C GLU A 359 73.65 -40.71 -5.07
N TYR A 360 73.22 -42.00 -5.22
CA TYR A 360 73.14 -43.07 -4.17
C TYR A 360 73.20 -44.59 -4.65
N THR A 361 73.19 -45.59 -3.74
CA THR A 361 73.43 -47.07 -3.96
C THR A 361 72.36 -48.04 -3.40
N ILE A 362 72.00 -49.15 -4.08
CA ILE A 362 71.05 -50.20 -3.66
C ILE A 362 71.70 -51.61 -3.53
N THR A 363 71.33 -52.41 -2.50
CA THR A 363 71.76 -53.80 -2.22
C THR A 363 70.60 -54.82 -2.20
N PHE A 364 70.80 -56.14 -2.43
CA PHE A 364 69.68 -57.12 -2.58
C PHE A 364 69.75 -58.39 -1.70
N ASN A 365 68.65 -58.78 -1.04
CA ASN A 365 68.53 -59.95 -0.12
C ASN A 365 67.34 -60.87 -0.49
N SER A 366 67.57 -62.14 -0.86
CA SER A 366 66.57 -62.98 -1.56
C SER A 366 65.49 -63.67 -0.73
N ASN A 367 65.45 -63.45 0.60
CA ASN A 367 64.37 -63.86 1.50
C ASN A 367 63.77 -65.27 1.26
N GLY A 368 64.63 -66.28 1.18
CA GLY A 368 64.25 -67.69 1.02
C GLY A 368 64.30 -68.25 -0.40
N GLY A 369 64.55 -67.42 -1.43
CA GLY A 369 64.94 -67.87 -2.78
C GLY A 369 66.45 -67.73 -3.05
N SER A 370 66.87 -67.75 -4.33
CA SER A 370 68.29 -67.72 -4.75
C SER A 370 68.99 -66.33 -4.66
N THR A 371 70.31 -66.25 -4.48
CA THR A 371 71.14 -65.04 -4.15
C THR A 371 71.41 -64.01 -5.30
N VAL A 372 71.60 -62.69 -5.01
CA VAL A 372 71.72 -61.53 -5.96
C VAL A 372 72.70 -60.37 -5.54
N ASP A 373 73.31 -59.61 -6.50
CA ASP A 373 74.37 -58.53 -6.35
C ASP A 373 73.86 -57.04 -6.43
N PRO A 374 74.55 -56.00 -5.86
CA PRO A 374 74.10 -54.55 -5.72
C PRO A 374 74.38 -53.51 -6.87
N ILE A 375 73.80 -52.26 -6.86
CA ILE A 375 73.78 -51.18 -7.92
C ILE A 375 73.97 -49.69 -7.40
N THR A 376 74.59 -48.72 -8.11
CA THR A 376 74.80 -47.26 -7.71
C THR A 376 74.62 -46.21 -8.86
N GLN A 377 73.91 -45.05 -8.69
CA GLN A 377 73.53 -44.00 -9.71
C GLN A 377 73.02 -42.62 -9.12
N ASP A 378 72.69 -41.60 -9.93
CA ASP A 378 72.12 -40.29 -9.51
C ASP A 378 70.71 -40.45 -8.88
N TYR A 379 70.42 -39.76 -7.78
CA TYR A 379 69.12 -39.56 -7.16
C TYR A 379 68.06 -39.28 -8.21
N ASP A 380 66.95 -39.95 -8.11
CA ASP A 380 65.90 -39.90 -9.08
C ASP A 380 66.31 -40.34 -10.51
N THR A 381 67.39 -41.11 -10.72
CA THR A 381 67.72 -41.74 -12.04
C THR A 381 67.49 -43.24 -12.10
N ASP A 382 67.17 -43.74 -13.30
CA ASP A 382 66.54 -45.04 -13.46
C ASP A 382 67.47 -46.25 -13.16
N VAL A 383 67.08 -47.07 -12.20
CA VAL A 383 67.79 -48.30 -11.78
C VAL A 383 67.21 -49.51 -12.53
N THR A 384 68.08 -50.37 -13.06
CA THR A 384 67.64 -51.63 -13.72
C THR A 384 67.73 -52.82 -12.76
N ALA A 385 66.61 -53.50 -12.51
CA ALA A 385 66.54 -54.62 -11.58
C ALA A 385 67.35 -55.85 -12.03
N PRO A 386 67.99 -56.59 -11.09
CA PRO A 386 68.68 -57.84 -11.38
C PRO A 386 67.71 -58.99 -11.67
N ALA A 387 68.22 -60.13 -12.19
CA ALA A 387 67.38 -61.27 -12.58
C ALA A 387 66.66 -61.96 -11.39
N ASP A 388 65.44 -62.43 -11.65
CA ASP A 388 64.50 -62.97 -10.67
C ASP A 388 64.96 -64.30 -10.02
N PRO A 389 64.94 -64.43 -8.67
CA PRO A 389 65.09 -65.70 -7.98
C PRO A 389 63.82 -66.58 -8.08
N THR A 390 63.84 -67.87 -7.69
CA THR A 390 62.66 -68.80 -7.79
C THR A 390 62.17 -69.48 -6.47
N ARG A 391 60.85 -69.83 -6.36
CA ARG A 391 60.13 -70.49 -5.21
C ARG A 391 58.85 -71.28 -5.65
N GLU A 392 58.35 -72.31 -4.93
CA GLU A 392 57.21 -73.21 -5.34
C GLU A 392 55.85 -72.77 -4.81
N GLY A 393 54.78 -72.75 -5.65
CA GLY A 393 53.43 -72.26 -5.31
C GLY A 393 53.30 -70.73 -5.30
N TYR A 394 54.43 -70.07 -5.59
CA TYR A 394 54.59 -68.63 -5.62
C TYR A 394 55.44 -68.28 -6.85
N ASP A 395 54.93 -67.40 -7.68
CA ASP A 395 55.72 -66.70 -8.67
C ASP A 395 56.61 -65.67 -7.94
N PHE A 396 57.80 -65.43 -8.47
CA PHE A 396 58.63 -64.34 -7.95
C PHE A 396 57.91 -63.01 -8.18
N ALA A 397 57.69 -62.25 -7.10
CA ALA A 397 56.89 -61.02 -7.18
C ALA A 397 57.71 -59.77 -7.45
N GLY A 398 59.03 -59.82 -7.25
CA GLY A 398 59.89 -58.64 -7.24
C GLY A 398 60.68 -58.50 -5.94
N TRP A 399 61.27 -57.34 -5.70
CA TRP A 399 62.09 -57.05 -4.52
C TRP A 399 61.35 -56.05 -3.59
N GLU A 400 61.73 -55.91 -2.32
CA GLU A 400 61.10 -54.99 -1.34
C GLU A 400 62.13 -54.39 -0.36
N PRO A 401 62.31 -53.05 -0.34
CA PRO A 401 61.76 -52.11 -1.29
C PRO A 401 62.00 -52.58 -2.72
N GLU A 402 60.98 -52.44 -3.57
CA GLU A 402 61.13 -52.68 -5.00
C GLU A 402 62.38 -51.95 -5.44
N VAL A 403 63.19 -52.63 -6.26
CA VAL A 403 64.43 -52.05 -6.75
C VAL A 403 64.09 -50.67 -7.25
N PRO A 404 64.49 -49.60 -6.53
CA PRO A 404 63.89 -48.30 -6.74
C PRO A 404 64.02 -47.97 -8.21
N ALA A 405 62.89 -47.83 -8.91
CA ALA A 405 62.93 -47.61 -10.35
C ALA A 405 63.82 -46.43 -10.69
N LYS A 406 63.94 -45.50 -9.73
CA LYS A 406 64.94 -44.46 -9.68
C LYS A 406 65.70 -44.44 -8.35
N MET A 407 66.95 -44.00 -8.38
CA MET A 407 67.81 -44.07 -7.21
C MET A 407 67.30 -43.18 -6.06
N PRO A 408 67.20 -43.69 -4.81
CA PRO A 408 66.65 -42.94 -3.68
C PRO A 408 67.67 -41.97 -3.07
N ALA A 409 67.26 -41.04 -2.19
CA ALA A 409 68.12 -39.97 -1.65
C ALA A 409 69.12 -40.44 -0.57
N GLU A 410 69.38 -41.74 -0.53
CA GLU A 410 70.26 -42.44 0.40
C GLU A 410 70.52 -43.86 -0.12
N ASP A 411 71.53 -44.54 0.42
CA ASP A 411 71.78 -45.93 0.05
C ASP A 411 70.67 -46.85 0.61
N THR A 412 70.21 -47.83 -0.18
CA THR A 412 69.03 -48.68 0.08
C THR A 412 69.35 -50.19 0.02
N GLU A 413 68.57 -51.04 0.67
CA GLU A 413 68.62 -52.51 0.57
C GLU A 413 67.23 -53.03 0.21
N CYS A 414 67.14 -53.98 -0.74
CA CYS A 414 65.92 -54.51 -1.36
C CYS A 414 65.83 -56.03 -1.15
N VAL A 415 64.67 -56.54 -0.74
CA VAL A 415 64.49 -57.90 -0.23
C VAL A 415 63.45 -58.67 -1.07
N ALA A 416 63.78 -59.81 -1.68
CA ALA A 416 62.88 -60.54 -2.58
C ALA A 416 61.52 -60.89 -1.98
N GLN A 417 60.48 -60.67 -2.75
CA GLN A 417 59.08 -60.98 -2.46
C GLN A 417 58.55 -62.03 -3.41
N TRP A 418 57.51 -62.72 -2.95
CA TRP A 418 56.95 -63.89 -3.62
C TRP A 418 55.45 -63.73 -3.70
N LYS A 419 54.90 -63.88 -4.90
CA LYS A 419 53.49 -63.73 -5.21
C LYS A 419 52.92 -65.12 -5.30
N ILE A 420 52.12 -65.46 -4.32
CA ILE A 420 51.41 -66.73 -4.27
C ILE A 420 50.46 -66.82 -5.48
N ASN A 421 50.36 -67.99 -6.12
CA ASN A 421 49.65 -68.13 -7.40
C ASN A 421 48.13 -68.10 -7.20
N GLN A 422 47.36 -67.57 -8.15
CA GLN A 422 45.89 -67.42 -8.00
C GLN A 422 45.08 -68.43 -8.80
N TYR A 423 43.93 -68.82 -8.25
CA TYR A 423 42.93 -69.68 -8.87
C TYR A 423 41.56 -69.00 -8.83
N THR A 424 40.55 -69.47 -9.56
CA THR A 424 39.29 -68.74 -9.80
C THR A 424 38.03 -69.53 -9.43
N ILE A 425 37.18 -68.97 -8.58
CA ILE A 425 35.81 -69.45 -8.32
C ILE A 425 34.82 -68.57 -9.09
N THR A 426 34.00 -69.14 -9.96
CA THR A 426 32.97 -68.44 -10.75
C THR A 426 31.59 -68.51 -10.10
N PHE A 427 30.79 -67.44 -10.22
CA PHE A 427 29.50 -67.31 -9.53
C PHE A 427 28.36 -67.04 -10.51
N ASN A 428 27.36 -67.93 -10.53
CA ASN A 428 26.15 -67.76 -11.34
C ASN A 428 24.99 -67.27 -10.46
N SER A 429 24.62 -66.00 -10.61
CA SER A 429 23.64 -65.33 -9.75
C SER A 429 22.17 -65.73 -9.99
N ASN A 430 21.89 -66.59 -10.98
CA ASN A 430 20.55 -67.15 -11.25
C ASN A 430 19.43 -66.08 -11.27
N GLY A 431 19.66 -64.99 -12.01
CA GLY A 431 18.70 -63.91 -12.20
C GLY A 431 18.82 -62.72 -11.25
N GLY A 432 19.81 -62.69 -10.35
CA GLY A 432 20.23 -61.48 -9.64
C GLY A 432 21.37 -60.74 -10.32
N SER A 433 21.92 -59.73 -9.65
CA SER A 433 23.05 -58.94 -10.15
C SER A 433 24.26 -59.83 -10.43
N THR A 434 25.07 -59.41 -11.40
CA THR A 434 26.26 -60.14 -11.80
C THR A 434 27.23 -60.23 -10.63
N VAL A 435 27.64 -61.45 -10.28
CA VAL A 435 28.67 -61.69 -9.28
C VAL A 435 29.93 -62.06 -10.00
N ASP A 436 30.94 -61.24 -9.80
CA ASP A 436 32.22 -61.47 -10.41
C ASP A 436 32.86 -62.72 -9.82
N PRO A 437 33.59 -63.51 -10.63
CA PRO A 437 34.38 -64.60 -10.12
C PRO A 437 35.40 -64.10 -9.08
N ILE A 438 35.63 -64.88 -8.03
CA ILE A 438 36.70 -64.66 -7.07
C ILE A 438 37.94 -65.38 -7.56
N THR A 439 38.91 -64.61 -8.04
CA THR A 439 40.26 -65.08 -8.28
C THR A 439 41.14 -64.62 -7.12
N GLN A 440 41.74 -65.54 -6.39
CA GLN A 440 42.60 -65.18 -5.26
C GLN A 440 43.74 -66.17 -5.07
N ASP A 441 44.65 -65.73 -4.22
CA ASP A 441 45.92 -66.33 -3.87
C ASP A 441 45.75 -67.73 -3.25
N TYR A 442 46.47 -68.71 -3.76
CA TYR A 442 46.53 -70.09 -3.27
C TYR A 442 46.73 -70.11 -1.76
N ASP A 443 46.01 -70.97 -1.04
CA ASP A 443 46.14 -71.14 0.42
C ASP A 443 45.76 -69.90 1.27
N THR A 444 45.12 -68.89 0.66
CA THR A 444 44.52 -67.76 1.40
C THR A 444 43.06 -67.99 1.72
N ASP A 445 42.58 -67.39 2.80
CA ASP A 445 41.20 -67.58 3.22
C ASP A 445 40.23 -66.97 2.20
N VAL A 446 39.40 -67.81 1.59
CA VAL A 446 38.36 -67.33 0.66
C VAL A 446 37.21 -66.73 1.45
N THR A 447 36.94 -65.45 1.19
CA THR A 447 35.73 -64.79 1.67
C THR A 447 34.66 -64.88 0.59
N ALA A 448 33.49 -65.42 0.91
CA ALA A 448 32.37 -65.47 -0.03
C ALA A 448 32.05 -64.05 -0.57
N PRO A 449 31.68 -63.92 -1.86
CA PRO A 449 31.40 -62.60 -2.44
C PRO A 449 30.20 -61.97 -1.74
N ALA A 450 30.06 -60.65 -1.87
CA ALA A 450 28.85 -59.98 -1.44
C ALA A 450 27.65 -60.69 -2.09
N ASP A 451 26.67 -60.99 -1.25
CA ASP A 451 25.43 -61.60 -1.67
C ASP A 451 24.90 -60.81 -2.87
N PRO A 452 24.65 -61.46 -4.03
CA PRO A 452 24.11 -60.75 -5.17
C PRO A 452 22.82 -60.09 -4.75
N THR A 453 22.51 -59.00 -5.44
CA THR A 453 21.26 -58.28 -5.24
C THR A 453 20.34 -58.61 -6.38
N ARG A 454 19.16 -59.10 -6.06
CA ARG A 454 18.08 -59.21 -7.02
C ARG A 454 17.01 -58.27 -6.51
N GLU A 455 16.64 -57.29 -7.33
CA GLU A 455 15.64 -56.30 -6.94
C GLU A 455 14.40 -57.02 -6.39
N GLY A 456 14.09 -56.75 -5.12
CA GLY A 456 12.99 -57.35 -4.40
C GLY A 456 13.14 -58.79 -3.88
N TYR A 457 14.36 -59.32 -3.80
CA TYR A 457 14.66 -60.63 -3.20
C TYR A 457 15.93 -60.56 -2.33
N ASP A 458 15.89 -61.19 -1.17
CA ASP A 458 17.01 -61.46 -0.29
C ASP A 458 17.75 -62.69 -0.79
N PHE A 459 19.07 -62.62 -0.79
CA PHE A 459 19.92 -63.74 -1.14
C PHE A 459 19.94 -64.80 -0.03
N ALA A 460 19.79 -66.07 -0.42
CA ALA A 460 19.66 -67.20 0.50
C ALA A 460 20.91 -68.11 0.55
N GLY A 461 21.95 -67.84 -0.25
CA GLY A 461 23.22 -68.59 -0.26
C GLY A 461 23.64 -69.16 -1.62
N TRP A 462 24.86 -69.72 -1.67
CA TRP A 462 25.51 -70.33 -2.85
C TRP A 462 25.56 -71.86 -2.75
N GLU A 463 25.30 -72.57 -3.86
CA GLU A 463 25.40 -74.05 -3.94
C GLU A 463 26.29 -74.47 -5.13
N PRO A 464 27.35 -75.29 -4.93
CA PRO A 464 27.91 -75.68 -3.63
C PRO A 464 28.47 -74.45 -2.88
N ALA A 465 28.62 -74.57 -1.55
CA ALA A 465 29.15 -73.48 -0.71
C ALA A 465 30.58 -73.09 -1.12
N VAL A 466 30.91 -71.80 -0.97
CA VAL A 466 32.21 -71.25 -1.40
C VAL A 466 33.38 -71.87 -0.61
N PRO A 467 34.37 -72.51 -1.27
CA PRO A 467 35.53 -73.15 -0.61
C PRO A 467 36.42 -72.14 0.15
N ASN A 468 37.10 -72.53 1.25
CA ASN A 468 38.06 -71.72 2.03
C ASN A 468 39.08 -72.63 2.79
N PRO A 469 40.43 -72.50 2.63
CA PRO A 469 41.18 -71.52 1.83
C PRO A 469 41.22 -71.86 0.34
N MET A 470 41.80 -70.96 -0.45
CA MET A 470 41.77 -71.03 -1.90
C MET A 470 42.53 -72.25 -2.42
N PRO A 471 41.88 -73.13 -3.21
CA PRO A 471 42.51 -74.35 -3.68
C PRO A 471 43.50 -74.06 -4.81
N ALA A 472 44.33 -75.05 -5.16
CA ALA A 472 45.27 -74.96 -6.27
C ALA A 472 44.61 -75.21 -7.67
N GLU A 473 43.33 -74.86 -7.86
CA GLU A 473 42.56 -75.00 -9.11
C GLU A 473 41.23 -74.19 -9.12
N ASP A 474 40.57 -74.04 -10.28
CA ASP A 474 39.35 -73.21 -10.48
C ASP A 474 38.01 -73.97 -10.15
N THR A 475 36.93 -73.28 -9.72
CA THR A 475 35.62 -73.85 -9.24
C THR A 475 34.37 -72.99 -9.65
N GLU A 476 33.12 -73.47 -9.58
CA GLU A 476 31.85 -72.70 -9.87
C GLU A 476 30.73 -72.89 -8.80
N CYS A 477 29.99 -71.81 -8.45
CA CYS A 477 28.91 -71.75 -7.43
C CYS A 477 27.62 -71.02 -7.93
N VAL A 478 26.41 -71.45 -7.55
CA VAL A 478 25.10 -70.89 -8.05
C VAL A 478 24.18 -70.34 -6.94
N ALA A 479 23.58 -69.15 -7.15
CA ALA A 479 22.79 -68.37 -6.18
C ALA A 479 21.34 -68.84 -5.93
N GLN A 480 20.86 -68.69 -4.70
CA GLN A 480 19.47 -68.95 -4.26
C GLN A 480 18.80 -67.67 -3.70
N TRP A 481 17.47 -67.55 -3.83
CA TRP A 481 16.73 -66.30 -3.55
C TRP A 481 15.45 -66.50 -2.72
N LYS A 482 15.14 -65.55 -1.84
CA LYS A 482 13.89 -65.43 -1.07
C LYS A 482 13.24 -64.08 -1.37
N ILE A 483 11.95 -64.03 -1.70
CA ILE A 483 11.27 -62.78 -2.06
C ILE A 483 11.10 -61.85 -0.84
N ASN A 484 11.30 -60.54 -1.05
CA ASN A 484 11.24 -59.51 -0.01
C ASN A 484 9.84 -58.93 0.12
N GLN A 485 9.52 -58.44 1.32
CA GLN A 485 8.29 -57.69 1.57
C GLN A 485 8.60 -56.21 1.75
N TYR A 486 7.82 -55.36 1.08
CA TYR A 486 7.92 -53.91 1.19
C TYR A 486 6.60 -53.32 1.68
N THR A 487 6.70 -52.15 2.28
CA THR A 487 5.56 -51.44 2.88
C THR A 487 5.35 -50.09 2.21
N ILE A 488 4.16 -49.88 1.65
CA ILE A 488 3.68 -48.56 1.24
C ILE A 488 2.96 -47.94 2.44
N THR A 489 3.37 -46.75 2.85
CA THR A 489 2.70 -45.95 3.89
C THR A 489 1.87 -44.85 3.24
N PHE A 490 0.65 -44.65 3.70
CA PHE A 490 -0.27 -43.63 3.19
C PHE A 490 -0.36 -42.50 4.23
N ASP A 491 0.24 -41.36 3.91
CA ASP A 491 0.16 -40.14 4.72
C ASP A 491 -0.99 -39.27 4.24
N VAL A 492 -2.02 -39.12 5.08
CA VAL A 492 -3.23 -38.34 4.75
C VAL A 492 -3.00 -36.83 4.72
N ASN A 493 -1.82 -36.32 5.09
CA ASN A 493 -1.44 -34.92 4.93
C ASN A 493 -2.50 -33.92 5.45
N GLY A 494 -2.90 -34.10 6.71
CA GLY A 494 -3.93 -33.28 7.36
C GLY A 494 -5.38 -33.73 7.13
N GLY A 495 -5.62 -34.79 6.36
CA GLY A 495 -6.92 -35.48 6.29
C GLY A 495 -7.23 -36.38 7.49
N ASP A 496 -8.41 -36.97 7.49
CA ASP A 496 -8.87 -37.87 8.53
C ASP A 496 -8.00 -39.15 8.60
N PRO A 497 -7.68 -39.64 9.82
CA PRO A 497 -6.85 -40.82 9.97
C PRO A 497 -7.51 -42.08 9.39
N MET A 498 -6.80 -42.77 8.49
CA MET A 498 -7.27 -44.01 7.85
C MET A 498 -6.68 -45.29 8.47
N VAL A 499 -7.37 -46.43 8.32
CA VAL A 499 -6.87 -47.77 8.69
C VAL A 499 -7.30 -48.81 7.64
N PRO A 500 -6.38 -49.59 7.05
CA PRO A 500 -4.94 -49.56 7.26
C PRO A 500 -4.31 -48.36 6.55
N ASN A 501 -3.35 -47.70 7.20
CA ASN A 501 -2.52 -46.65 6.59
C ASN A 501 -1.22 -47.21 5.99
N THR A 502 -1.11 -48.54 5.92
CA THR A 502 0.04 -49.24 5.35
C THR A 502 -0.40 -50.49 4.59
N ILE A 503 0.28 -50.81 3.49
CA ILE A 503 0.14 -52.10 2.79
C ILE A 503 1.51 -52.76 2.76
N THR A 504 1.63 -53.96 3.33
CA THR A 504 2.84 -54.78 3.27
C THR A 504 2.57 -56.05 2.45
N ALA A 505 3.36 -56.27 1.40
CA ALA A 505 3.24 -57.44 0.52
C ALA A 505 4.60 -57.82 -0.07
N ASP A 506 4.69 -59.02 -0.65
CA ASP A 506 5.88 -59.46 -1.38
C ASP A 506 6.10 -58.55 -2.60
N TYR A 507 7.35 -58.26 -2.92
CA TYR A 507 7.76 -57.54 -4.11
C TYR A 507 7.04 -58.06 -5.36
N ASP A 508 6.64 -57.14 -6.24
CA ASP A 508 5.93 -57.43 -7.50
C ASP A 508 4.53 -58.03 -7.34
N THR A 509 3.98 -58.06 -6.11
CA THR A 509 2.56 -58.36 -5.87
C THR A 509 1.70 -57.17 -6.27
N ASP A 510 0.54 -57.39 -6.90
CA ASP A 510 -0.44 -56.35 -7.22
C ASP A 510 -0.86 -55.57 -5.96
N VAL A 511 -0.77 -54.24 -6.02
CA VAL A 511 -1.19 -53.33 -4.96
C VAL A 511 -2.56 -52.78 -5.31
N THR A 512 -3.52 -52.98 -4.41
CA THR A 512 -4.82 -52.29 -4.46
C THR A 512 -4.76 -51.09 -3.51
N PRO A 513 -4.88 -49.84 -3.99
CA PRO A 513 -4.86 -48.68 -3.12
C PRO A 513 -5.98 -48.74 -2.08
N PRO A 514 -5.78 -48.16 -0.87
CA PRO A 514 -6.85 -48.01 0.11
C PRO A 514 -7.96 -47.10 -0.44
N ALA A 515 -9.11 -47.08 0.23
CA ALA A 515 -10.16 -46.12 -0.10
C ALA A 515 -9.64 -44.68 0.05
N ASP A 516 -10.10 -43.78 -0.81
CA ASP A 516 -9.67 -42.39 -0.81
C ASP A 516 -9.91 -41.73 0.56
N PRO A 517 -8.92 -41.03 1.13
CA PRO A 517 -9.06 -40.37 2.42
C PRO A 517 -10.02 -39.17 2.30
N THR A 518 -10.63 -38.80 3.42
CA THR A 518 -11.47 -37.60 3.53
C THR A 518 -10.72 -36.48 4.25
N ARG A 519 -11.03 -35.24 3.89
CA ARG A 519 -10.60 -34.03 4.60
C ARG A 519 -11.70 -32.98 4.45
N ASP A 520 -12.21 -32.49 5.57
CA ASP A 520 -13.29 -31.48 5.55
C ASP A 520 -12.87 -30.25 4.74
N GLY A 521 -13.68 -29.89 3.74
CA GLY A 521 -13.47 -28.73 2.87
C GLY A 521 -12.47 -28.93 1.72
N TYR A 522 -12.01 -30.15 1.48
CA TYR A 522 -11.07 -30.47 0.40
C TYR A 522 -11.49 -31.72 -0.39
N ASN A 523 -11.24 -31.72 -1.69
CA ASN A 523 -11.39 -32.89 -2.56
C ASN A 523 -10.04 -33.63 -2.66
N PHE A 524 -10.07 -34.95 -2.51
CA PHE A 524 -8.87 -35.78 -2.71
C PHE A 524 -8.56 -35.88 -4.20
N THR A 525 -7.39 -35.40 -4.62
CA THR A 525 -6.97 -35.38 -6.03
C THR A 525 -6.07 -36.54 -6.43
N GLY A 526 -5.55 -37.27 -5.43
CA GLY A 526 -4.71 -38.44 -5.65
C GLY A 526 -3.55 -38.51 -4.65
N TRP A 527 -2.70 -39.51 -4.88
CA TRP A 527 -1.48 -39.74 -4.11
C TRP A 527 -0.28 -39.20 -4.87
N GLU A 528 0.63 -38.51 -4.18
CA GLU A 528 1.94 -38.14 -4.75
C GLU A 528 3.07 -38.70 -3.88
N PRO A 529 3.99 -39.49 -4.45
CA PRO A 529 3.89 -40.10 -5.78
C PRO A 529 2.70 -41.05 -5.91
N ALA A 530 2.19 -41.24 -7.13
CA ALA A 530 1.05 -42.12 -7.42
C ALA A 530 1.28 -43.54 -6.89
N VAL A 531 0.21 -44.18 -6.42
CA VAL A 531 0.28 -45.55 -5.89
C VAL A 531 0.69 -46.50 -7.03
N PRO A 532 1.80 -47.24 -6.89
CA PRO A 532 2.26 -48.14 -7.94
C PRO A 532 1.30 -49.33 -8.09
N ALA A 533 1.21 -49.89 -9.30
CA ALA A 533 0.34 -51.02 -9.59
C ALA A 533 0.82 -52.34 -8.93
N THR A 534 2.13 -52.50 -8.74
CA THR A 534 2.75 -53.61 -8.02
C THR A 534 3.68 -53.10 -6.93
N MET A 535 3.94 -53.94 -5.92
CA MET A 535 4.73 -53.56 -4.74
C MET A 535 6.19 -53.27 -5.15
N PRO A 536 6.69 -52.04 -4.95
CA PRO A 536 8.02 -51.64 -5.39
C PRO A 536 9.13 -52.24 -4.51
N ALA A 537 10.38 -52.14 -4.96
CA ALA A 537 11.55 -52.71 -4.27
C ALA A 537 12.07 -51.87 -3.09
N GLU A 538 11.25 -50.98 -2.56
CA GLU A 538 11.56 -50.13 -1.41
C GLU A 538 10.30 -49.76 -0.65
N ASN A 539 10.45 -49.37 0.61
CA ASN A 539 9.36 -48.76 1.34
C ASN A 539 9.16 -47.34 0.80
N MET A 540 7.91 -46.97 0.50
CA MET A 540 7.58 -45.64 0.03
C MET A 540 6.43 -45.04 0.83
N THR A 541 6.35 -43.72 0.84
CA THR A 541 5.22 -42.99 1.40
C THR A 541 4.48 -42.30 0.26
N CYS A 542 3.21 -42.63 0.09
CA CYS A 542 2.29 -41.89 -0.76
C CYS A 542 1.64 -40.80 0.11
N VAL A 543 1.75 -39.54 -0.31
CA VAL A 543 1.18 -38.40 0.43
C VAL A 543 -0.08 -37.91 -0.29
N ALA A 544 -1.18 -37.79 0.46
CA ALA A 544 -2.45 -37.34 -0.08
C ALA A 544 -2.37 -35.90 -0.58
N GLN A 545 -2.85 -35.67 -1.80
CA GLN A 545 -3.01 -34.36 -2.41
C GLN A 545 -4.48 -33.92 -2.31
N TRP A 546 -4.65 -32.62 -2.11
CA TRP A 546 -5.93 -32.01 -1.77
C TRP A 546 -6.16 -30.77 -2.64
N ASN A 547 -7.35 -30.63 -3.24
CA ASN A 547 -7.85 -29.36 -3.77
C ASN A 547 -8.79 -28.74 -2.75
N GLY A 548 -8.70 -27.44 -2.48
CA GLY A 548 -9.72 -26.74 -1.72
C GLY A 548 -11.07 -26.88 -2.42
N GLN A 549 -12.15 -27.02 -1.66
CA GLN A 549 -13.47 -26.89 -2.28
C GLN A 549 -13.75 -25.42 -2.56
N PRO A 550 -14.31 -25.08 -3.73
CA PRO A 550 -14.73 -23.72 -3.98
C PRO A 550 -15.85 -23.34 -3.02
N LYS A 551 -15.98 -22.04 -2.76
CA LYS A 551 -16.99 -21.49 -1.87
C LYS A 551 -17.90 -20.57 -2.68
N ALA A 552 -19.13 -21.05 -2.89
CA ALA A 552 -20.21 -20.22 -3.41
C ALA A 552 -20.79 -19.35 -2.28
N GLU A 553 -21.02 -18.08 -2.56
CA GLU A 553 -21.63 -17.11 -1.65
C GLU A 553 -23.03 -16.72 -2.13
N GLU A 554 -23.86 -16.29 -1.18
CA GLU A 554 -25.26 -15.93 -1.45
C GLU A 554 -25.36 -14.64 -2.29
N ASP A 555 -26.26 -14.62 -3.27
CA ASP A 555 -26.50 -13.46 -4.14
C ASP A 555 -27.88 -12.86 -3.95
N ALA A 556 -27.99 -11.56 -4.23
CA ALA A 556 -29.27 -10.84 -4.23
C ALA A 556 -29.39 -9.91 -5.44
N TYR A 557 -30.48 -10.07 -6.20
CA TYR A 557 -30.81 -9.24 -7.35
C TYR A 557 -32.23 -8.68 -7.25
N THR A 558 -32.50 -7.63 -8.01
CA THR A 558 -33.81 -6.97 -8.03
C THR A 558 -34.24 -6.65 -9.46
N VAL A 559 -35.52 -6.87 -9.78
CA VAL A 559 -36.12 -6.59 -11.10
C VAL A 559 -37.55 -6.06 -10.98
N ASN A 560 -37.99 -5.18 -11.89
CA ASN A 560 -39.39 -4.75 -11.95
C ASN A 560 -40.28 -5.85 -12.52
N GLY A 561 -41.41 -6.17 -11.90
CA GLY A 561 -42.29 -7.27 -12.32
C GLY A 561 -42.82 -7.16 -13.75
N TYR A 562 -43.26 -5.96 -14.16
CA TYR A 562 -43.70 -5.67 -15.53
C TYR A 562 -43.86 -4.16 -15.76
N SER A 563 -43.99 -3.74 -17.01
CA SER A 563 -44.52 -2.43 -17.39
C SER A 563 -45.93 -2.58 -17.96
N ASP A 564 -46.90 -1.87 -17.38
CA ASP A 564 -48.26 -1.71 -17.88
C ASP A 564 -48.45 -0.30 -18.45
N THR A 565 -48.27 -0.17 -19.76
CA THR A 565 -48.52 1.08 -20.50
C THR A 565 -50.02 1.38 -20.70
N TYR A 566 -50.92 0.85 -19.86
CA TYR A 566 -52.38 0.92 -20.02
C TYR A 566 -52.90 0.22 -21.29
N THR A 567 -52.13 -0.71 -21.88
CA THR A 567 -52.38 -1.29 -23.22
C THR A 567 -53.09 -2.65 -23.23
N ASP A 568 -53.76 -3.05 -22.15
CA ASP A 568 -54.48 -4.34 -22.01
C ASP A 568 -53.60 -5.62 -22.15
N THR A 569 -52.29 -5.51 -22.38
CA THR A 569 -51.33 -6.64 -22.41
C THR A 569 -50.05 -6.31 -21.64
N PRO A 570 -50.01 -6.49 -20.30
CA PRO A 570 -48.78 -6.34 -19.52
C PRO A 570 -47.72 -7.35 -19.99
N THR A 571 -46.46 -6.89 -20.06
CA THR A 571 -45.31 -7.73 -20.44
C THR A 571 -44.31 -7.75 -19.29
N PRO A 572 -43.90 -8.94 -18.77
CA PRO A 572 -42.89 -9.05 -17.72
C PRO A 572 -41.57 -8.41 -18.12
N THR A 573 -40.89 -7.76 -17.17
CA THR A 573 -39.52 -7.27 -17.41
C THR A 573 -38.54 -8.38 -17.06
N SER A 574 -37.74 -8.83 -18.03
CA SER A 574 -36.68 -9.80 -17.76
C SER A 574 -35.47 -9.14 -17.08
N LEU A 575 -34.90 -9.83 -16.10
CA LEU A 575 -33.60 -9.56 -15.53
C LEU A 575 -32.54 -10.25 -16.40
N THR A 576 -31.47 -9.53 -16.73
CA THR A 576 -30.28 -10.08 -17.39
C THR A 576 -29.07 -9.64 -16.59
N VAL A 577 -28.29 -10.61 -16.12
CA VAL A 577 -27.05 -10.38 -15.37
C VAL A 577 -25.92 -10.97 -16.20
N ASP A 578 -24.97 -10.12 -16.59
CA ASP A 578 -23.79 -10.49 -17.37
C ASP A 578 -22.76 -11.23 -16.50
N GLU A 579 -21.80 -11.91 -17.14
CA GLU A 579 -20.68 -12.57 -16.46
C GLU A 579 -19.87 -11.57 -15.59
N PRO A 580 -19.33 -11.99 -14.43
CA PRO A 580 -19.34 -13.35 -13.87
C PRO A 580 -20.65 -13.73 -13.17
N GLY A 581 -21.66 -12.85 -13.18
CA GLY A 581 -22.97 -13.05 -12.57
C GLY A 581 -22.91 -13.55 -11.13
N VAL A 582 -23.44 -14.74 -10.88
CA VAL A 582 -23.46 -15.36 -9.54
C VAL A 582 -22.07 -15.71 -9.03
N LEU A 583 -21.08 -15.92 -9.92
CA LEU A 583 -19.71 -16.28 -9.52
C LEU A 583 -18.88 -15.07 -9.06
N GLY A 584 -19.43 -13.86 -9.11
CA GLY A 584 -18.66 -12.62 -8.90
C GLY A 584 -18.14 -12.41 -7.48
N ASN A 585 -18.79 -13.03 -6.48
CA ASN A 585 -18.43 -13.00 -5.06
C ASN A 585 -17.90 -14.36 -4.56
N ASP A 586 -17.81 -15.36 -5.43
CA ASP A 586 -17.33 -16.69 -5.10
C ASP A 586 -15.81 -16.73 -5.02
N THR A 587 -15.29 -17.71 -4.27
CA THR A 587 -13.85 -17.87 -4.07
C THR A 587 -13.43 -19.31 -4.20
N ASP A 588 -12.21 -19.49 -4.68
CA ASP A 588 -11.52 -20.78 -4.71
C ASP A 588 -10.20 -20.64 -3.93
N PRO A 589 -9.84 -21.56 -3.02
CA PRO A 589 -8.61 -21.44 -2.23
C PRO A 589 -7.33 -21.45 -3.07
N GLU A 590 -7.37 -22.01 -4.28
CA GLU A 590 -6.27 -22.10 -5.23
C GLU A 590 -6.37 -21.09 -6.39
N ASP A 591 -7.36 -20.18 -6.34
CA ASP A 591 -7.69 -19.20 -7.37
C ASP A 591 -7.99 -19.83 -8.77
N GLU A 592 -8.56 -21.05 -8.79
CA GLU A 592 -8.99 -21.72 -10.01
C GLU A 592 -10.24 -21.05 -10.65
N ALA A 593 -10.42 -21.24 -11.96
CA ALA A 593 -11.55 -20.64 -12.68
C ALA A 593 -12.87 -21.37 -12.34
N LEU A 594 -13.84 -20.62 -11.84
CA LEU A 594 -15.13 -21.16 -11.41
C LEU A 594 -16.16 -21.23 -12.54
N THR A 595 -17.05 -22.22 -12.46
CA THR A 595 -18.27 -22.35 -13.27
C THR A 595 -19.51 -22.57 -12.40
N ALA A 596 -20.67 -22.10 -12.85
CA ALA A 596 -21.93 -22.21 -12.11
C ALA A 596 -22.74 -23.44 -12.55
N ILE A 597 -23.26 -24.20 -11.57
CA ILE A 597 -24.13 -25.36 -11.78
C ILE A 597 -25.47 -25.10 -11.08
N LEU A 598 -26.57 -25.11 -11.83
CA LEU A 598 -27.92 -24.97 -11.26
C LEU A 598 -28.30 -26.20 -10.42
N VAL A 599 -28.74 -25.98 -9.17
CA VAL A 599 -29.16 -27.05 -8.25
C VAL A 599 -30.69 -27.09 -8.11
N THR A 600 -31.32 -25.97 -7.78
CA THR A 600 -32.79 -25.84 -7.74
C THR A 600 -33.25 -24.63 -8.54
N ASP A 601 -34.28 -24.80 -9.35
CA ASP A 601 -34.85 -23.73 -10.20
C ASP A 601 -35.77 -22.77 -9.41
N VAL A 602 -36.15 -21.65 -10.03
CA VAL A 602 -37.10 -20.65 -9.53
C VAL A 602 -38.54 -21.17 -9.52
N ALA A 603 -39.39 -20.62 -8.64
CA ALA A 603 -40.80 -21.05 -8.50
C ALA A 603 -41.79 -20.11 -9.21
N ASN A 604 -41.43 -18.84 -9.39
CA ASN A 604 -42.31 -17.77 -9.87
C ASN A 604 -41.79 -17.07 -11.13
N GLY A 605 -40.99 -17.77 -11.94
CA GLY A 605 -40.50 -17.28 -13.22
C GLY A 605 -39.89 -18.38 -14.09
N THR A 606 -39.13 -17.96 -15.10
CA THR A 606 -38.30 -18.82 -15.96
C THR A 606 -36.85 -18.35 -15.86
N LEU A 607 -35.94 -19.24 -15.49
CA LEU A 607 -34.51 -18.97 -15.34
C LEU A 607 -33.72 -19.65 -16.46
N THR A 608 -32.61 -19.02 -16.87
CA THR A 608 -31.54 -19.66 -17.63
C THR A 608 -30.21 -19.21 -17.03
N LEU A 609 -29.53 -20.12 -16.33
CA LEU A 609 -28.20 -19.92 -15.76
C LEU A 609 -27.15 -20.54 -16.68
N ASN A 610 -26.13 -19.76 -17.05
CA ASN A 610 -25.00 -20.21 -17.87
C ASN A 610 -23.82 -20.62 -16.97
N ALA A 611 -22.90 -21.42 -17.51
CA ALA A 611 -21.74 -21.91 -16.78
C ALA A 611 -20.76 -20.79 -16.39
N ASP A 612 -20.74 -19.66 -17.10
CA ASP A 612 -19.94 -18.46 -16.77
C ASP A 612 -20.54 -17.61 -15.63
N GLY A 613 -21.62 -18.09 -15.01
CA GLY A 613 -22.33 -17.42 -13.92
C GLY A 613 -23.34 -16.37 -14.38
N SER A 614 -23.35 -15.97 -15.65
CA SER A 614 -24.39 -15.10 -16.21
C SER A 614 -25.76 -15.78 -16.20
N PHE A 615 -26.84 -15.01 -16.07
CA PHE A 615 -28.18 -15.57 -16.13
C PHE A 615 -29.24 -14.59 -16.64
N THR A 616 -30.34 -15.16 -17.15
CA THR A 616 -31.57 -14.43 -17.44
C THR A 616 -32.72 -14.99 -16.62
N TYR A 617 -33.52 -14.10 -16.03
CA TYR A 617 -34.72 -14.46 -15.29
C TYR A 617 -35.93 -13.65 -15.78
N ALA A 618 -37.03 -14.32 -16.09
CA ALA A 618 -38.29 -13.70 -16.48
C ALA A 618 -39.38 -14.07 -15.45
N PRO A 619 -39.89 -13.12 -14.66
CA PRO A 619 -40.94 -13.41 -13.69
C PRO A 619 -42.26 -13.79 -14.38
N ASN A 620 -43.07 -14.62 -13.70
CA ASN A 620 -44.43 -14.91 -14.12
C ASN A 620 -45.24 -13.61 -14.18
N LEU A 621 -46.20 -13.55 -15.12
CA LEU A 621 -47.03 -12.37 -15.26
C LEU A 621 -47.78 -12.06 -13.95
N ASN A 622 -47.75 -10.79 -13.55
CA ASN A 622 -48.29 -10.27 -12.30
C ASN A 622 -47.57 -10.72 -11.02
N PHE A 623 -46.49 -11.50 -11.08
CA PHE A 623 -45.75 -11.83 -9.86
C PHE A 623 -44.96 -10.61 -9.34
N TRP A 624 -45.04 -10.37 -8.03
CA TRP A 624 -44.12 -9.54 -7.26
C TRP A 624 -43.90 -10.19 -5.90
N GLY A 625 -42.70 -10.01 -5.34
CA GLY A 625 -42.22 -10.71 -4.16
C GLY A 625 -40.86 -11.35 -4.40
N THR A 626 -40.47 -12.27 -3.52
CA THR A 626 -39.19 -12.95 -3.59
C THR A 626 -39.31 -14.28 -4.32
N ASP A 627 -38.41 -14.52 -5.26
CA ASP A 627 -38.16 -15.83 -5.86
C ASP A 627 -36.71 -16.25 -5.58
N THR A 628 -36.44 -17.55 -5.56
CA THR A 628 -35.10 -18.04 -5.23
C THR A 628 -34.72 -19.23 -6.08
N PHE A 629 -33.45 -19.31 -6.48
CA PHE A 629 -32.84 -20.51 -7.03
C PHE A 629 -31.54 -20.81 -6.27
N THR A 630 -31.01 -22.02 -6.38
CA THR A 630 -29.71 -22.36 -5.77
C THR A 630 -28.75 -22.87 -6.82
N TYR A 631 -27.47 -22.54 -6.66
CA TYR A 631 -26.39 -22.98 -7.53
C TYR A 631 -25.19 -23.48 -6.72
N GLN A 632 -24.25 -24.15 -7.39
CA GLN A 632 -22.93 -24.49 -6.86
C GLN A 632 -21.86 -23.90 -7.77
N ALA A 633 -20.78 -23.42 -7.17
CA ALA A 633 -19.54 -23.12 -7.87
C ALA A 633 -18.76 -24.44 -8.09
N ASN A 634 -18.15 -24.58 -9.26
CA ASN A 634 -17.32 -25.71 -9.64
C ASN A 634 -15.99 -25.21 -10.22
N ASP A 635 -14.88 -25.68 -9.65
CA ASP A 635 -13.48 -25.36 -9.96
C ASP A 635 -12.86 -26.31 -11.02
N GLY A 636 -13.63 -27.29 -11.51
CA GLY A 636 -13.16 -28.38 -12.37
C GLY A 636 -12.76 -29.66 -11.61
N HIS A 637 -12.64 -29.60 -10.28
CA HIS A 637 -12.26 -30.71 -9.40
C HIS A 637 -13.40 -31.14 -8.46
N GLY A 638 -14.30 -30.24 -8.07
CA GLY A 638 -15.51 -30.53 -7.30
C GLY A 638 -16.46 -29.35 -7.16
N ASN A 639 -17.52 -29.54 -6.37
CA ASN A 639 -18.58 -28.53 -6.19
C ASN A 639 -18.52 -27.93 -4.78
N SER A 640 -18.87 -26.65 -4.68
CA SER A 640 -19.13 -25.98 -3.41
C SER A 640 -20.36 -26.55 -2.67
N ALA A 641 -20.59 -26.11 -1.44
CA ALA A 641 -21.95 -26.16 -0.88
C ALA A 641 -22.91 -25.29 -1.74
N PRO A 642 -24.21 -25.64 -1.85
CA PRO A 642 -25.16 -24.80 -2.58
C PRO A 642 -25.30 -23.42 -1.95
N ALA A 643 -25.29 -22.37 -2.77
CA ALA A 643 -25.62 -21.00 -2.41
C ALA A 643 -26.99 -20.61 -2.99
N THR A 644 -27.74 -19.78 -2.27
CA THR A 644 -29.03 -19.24 -2.73
C THR A 644 -28.85 -17.91 -3.44
N VAL A 645 -29.55 -17.78 -4.56
CA VAL A 645 -29.73 -16.52 -5.27
C VAL A 645 -31.14 -16.05 -4.99
N THR A 646 -31.25 -14.88 -4.36
CA THR A 646 -32.53 -14.25 -4.03
C THR A 646 -32.87 -13.19 -5.07
N ILE A 647 -33.98 -13.35 -5.77
CA ILE A 647 -34.49 -12.37 -6.74
C ILE A 647 -35.72 -11.68 -6.16
N THR A 648 -35.62 -10.38 -5.93
CA THR A 648 -36.76 -9.55 -5.52
C THR A 648 -37.44 -8.94 -6.75
N VAL A 649 -38.65 -9.37 -7.03
CA VAL A 649 -39.51 -8.85 -8.10
C VAL A 649 -40.39 -7.73 -7.54
N LEU A 650 -40.17 -6.50 -7.99
CA LEU A 650 -40.89 -5.33 -7.52
C LEU A 650 -42.28 -5.20 -8.18
N PRO A 651 -43.28 -4.61 -7.52
CA PRO A 651 -44.53 -4.23 -8.16
C PRO A 651 -44.34 -3.31 -9.38
N PRO A 652 -45.35 -3.18 -10.24
CA PRO A 652 -45.28 -2.37 -11.47
C PRO A 652 -44.93 -0.92 -11.18
N SER A 653 -43.82 -0.47 -11.76
CA SER A 653 -43.26 0.86 -11.48
C SER A 653 -44.09 2.02 -12.04
N ASP A 654 -45.00 1.77 -12.98
CA ASP A 654 -45.93 2.75 -13.54
C ASP A 654 -47.22 2.89 -12.72
N GLU A 655 -47.61 1.84 -12.00
CA GLU A 655 -48.79 1.86 -11.13
C GLU A 655 -48.46 2.19 -9.67
N PHE A 656 -47.32 1.72 -9.16
CA PHE A 656 -46.92 1.86 -7.76
C PHE A 656 -45.64 2.68 -7.59
N ALA A 657 -45.59 3.47 -6.52
CA ALA A 657 -44.41 4.17 -6.06
C ALA A 657 -43.82 3.44 -4.84
N PRO A 658 -42.51 3.15 -4.81
CA PRO A 658 -41.83 2.67 -3.61
C PRO A 658 -41.73 3.80 -2.59
N ILE A 659 -42.07 3.51 -1.33
CA ILE A 659 -41.98 4.45 -0.23
C ILE A 659 -41.02 3.88 0.81
N PRO A 660 -39.78 4.42 0.87
CA PRO A 660 -38.84 4.07 1.93
C PRO A 660 -39.46 4.42 3.29
N GLY A 661 -39.45 3.43 4.17
CA GLY A 661 -39.91 3.50 5.53
C GLY A 661 -39.02 4.37 6.40
N GLY A 662 -39.49 4.61 7.63
CA GLY A 662 -38.80 5.43 8.61
C GLY A 662 -39.75 6.29 9.41
N THR A 663 -39.19 7.28 10.10
CA THR A 663 -39.94 8.17 11.00
C THR A 663 -39.92 9.61 10.50
N LYS A 664 -41.10 10.22 10.39
CA LYS A 664 -41.30 11.65 10.12
C LYS A 664 -42.02 12.31 11.29
N THR A 665 -41.40 13.31 11.88
CA THR A 665 -41.98 14.14 12.94
C THR A 665 -42.03 15.60 12.53
N GLY A 666 -43.09 16.31 12.91
CA GLY A 666 -43.14 17.75 12.69
C GLY A 666 -44.44 18.37 13.13
N THR A 667 -44.65 19.62 12.71
CA THR A 667 -45.85 20.41 13.02
C THR A 667 -46.69 20.62 11.79
N ASN A 668 -48.01 20.60 11.95
CA ASN A 668 -48.96 21.01 10.93
C ASN A 668 -49.14 22.54 10.98
N PRO A 669 -48.73 23.29 9.93
CA PRO A 669 -48.82 24.74 9.92
C PRO A 669 -50.28 25.23 10.00
N LEU A 670 -50.50 26.21 10.90
CA LEU A 670 -51.75 26.88 11.25
C LEU A 670 -52.78 26.00 12.00
N GLN A 671 -53.02 26.34 13.27
CA GLN A 671 -54.21 25.93 14.01
C GLN A 671 -55.22 27.08 13.95
N LEU A 672 -56.25 26.96 13.10
CA LEU A 672 -57.41 27.84 13.26
C LEU A 672 -58.27 27.29 14.40
N PRO A 673 -58.79 28.13 15.30
CA PRO A 673 -59.76 27.71 16.28
C PRO A 673 -61.11 27.59 15.57
N ARG A 674 -61.40 26.43 14.97
CA ARG A 674 -62.76 26.13 14.52
C ARG A 674 -63.11 24.68 14.82
N GLU A 675 -63.92 24.58 15.88
CA GLU A 675 -64.82 23.51 16.30
C GLU A 675 -64.41 22.08 15.98
N ALA A 676 -64.15 21.31 17.05
CA ALA A 676 -64.13 19.87 17.05
C ALA A 676 -65.49 19.32 16.53
N HIS A 677 -65.62 19.17 15.21
CA HIS A 677 -66.62 18.30 14.64
C HIS A 677 -66.17 16.86 14.91
N SER A 678 -67.06 16.00 15.41
CA SER A 678 -66.72 14.61 15.81
C SER A 678 -66.14 13.73 14.69
N ASN A 679 -66.12 14.22 13.44
CA ASN A 679 -65.68 13.49 12.26
C ASN A 679 -64.54 14.19 11.49
N ALA A 680 -63.93 15.26 12.03
CA ALA A 680 -62.80 15.95 11.41
C ALA A 680 -61.77 16.41 12.44
N GLU A 681 -60.49 16.18 12.18
CA GLU A 681 -59.38 16.55 13.06
C GLU A 681 -58.19 17.10 12.26
N TYR A 682 -57.47 18.07 12.84
CA TYR A 682 -56.23 18.60 12.29
C TYR A 682 -55.21 18.70 13.43
N PRO A 683 -54.47 17.60 13.73
CA PRO A 683 -53.55 17.57 14.86
C PRO A 683 -52.42 18.58 14.64
N PRO A 684 -51.98 19.34 15.66
CA PRO A 684 -50.96 20.36 15.52
C PRO A 684 -49.56 19.77 15.25
N GLU A 685 -49.35 18.52 15.65
CA GLU A 685 -48.10 17.77 15.51
C GLU A 685 -48.39 16.40 14.90
N TYR A 686 -47.41 15.84 14.22
CA TYR A 686 -47.47 14.49 13.69
C TYR A 686 -46.18 13.73 14.01
N ASN A 687 -46.33 12.43 14.23
CA ASN A 687 -45.25 11.46 14.38
C ASN A 687 -45.66 10.20 13.61
N LEU A 688 -45.08 10.03 12.43
CA LEU A 688 -45.42 8.98 11.49
C LEU A 688 -44.26 8.01 11.41
N THR A 689 -44.47 6.75 11.78
CA THR A 689 -43.52 5.66 11.59
C THR A 689 -44.16 4.61 10.71
N VAL A 690 -43.49 4.27 9.63
CA VAL A 690 -43.94 3.28 8.64
C VAL A 690 -42.78 2.38 8.26
N ASP A 691 -43.07 1.11 7.99
CA ASP A 691 -42.14 0.21 7.31
C ASP A 691 -42.08 0.55 5.82
N ASP A 692 -41.21 -0.11 5.08
CA ASP A 692 -41.19 -0.04 3.62
C ASP A 692 -42.51 -0.56 3.00
N TYR A 693 -43.04 0.18 2.03
CA TYR A 693 -44.26 -0.21 1.33
C TYR A 693 -44.34 0.42 -0.06
N TYR A 694 -45.25 -0.10 -0.88
CA TYR A 694 -45.64 0.52 -2.13
C TYR A 694 -47.01 1.15 -1.99
N ILE A 695 -47.21 2.30 -2.64
CA ILE A 695 -48.51 2.96 -2.72
C ILE A 695 -48.85 3.26 -4.18
N GLY A 696 -50.12 3.11 -4.54
CA GLY A 696 -50.59 3.42 -5.87
C GLY A 696 -50.27 4.88 -6.21
N LYS A 697 -49.63 5.11 -7.36
CA LYS A 697 -49.35 6.45 -7.89
C LYS A 697 -50.62 7.23 -8.13
N TYR A 698 -51.71 6.53 -8.44
CA TYR A 698 -53.01 7.07 -8.77
C TYR A 698 -54.10 6.55 -7.83
N GLU A 699 -55.19 7.29 -7.71
CA GLU A 699 -56.45 6.76 -7.23
C GLU A 699 -56.93 5.62 -8.17
N VAL A 700 -57.69 4.65 -7.65
CA VAL A 700 -58.22 3.57 -8.49
C VAL A 700 -59.16 4.17 -9.55
N SER A 701 -58.82 4.00 -10.82
CA SER A 701 -59.61 4.51 -11.94
C SER A 701 -60.92 3.72 -12.13
N LYS A 702 -61.90 4.34 -12.79
CA LYS A 702 -63.18 3.68 -13.09
C LYS A 702 -63.00 2.43 -13.96
N LYS A 703 -62.11 2.47 -14.96
CA LYS A 703 -61.81 1.32 -15.83
C LYS A 703 -61.24 0.15 -15.02
N LEU A 704 -60.26 0.44 -14.16
CA LEU A 704 -59.64 -0.58 -13.31
C LEU A 704 -60.67 -1.16 -12.33
N TRP A 705 -61.48 -0.28 -11.70
CA TRP A 705 -62.57 -0.69 -10.82
C TRP A 705 -63.50 -1.70 -11.49
N ASP A 706 -64.01 -1.38 -12.67
CA ASP A 706 -64.95 -2.23 -13.41
C ASP A 706 -64.35 -3.56 -13.81
N THR A 707 -63.09 -3.56 -14.24
CA THR A 707 -62.36 -4.76 -14.66
C THR A 707 -62.28 -5.77 -13.52
N VAL A 708 -61.78 -5.34 -12.36
CA VAL A 708 -61.64 -6.21 -11.18
C VAL A 708 -63.01 -6.54 -10.59
N ARG A 709 -63.96 -5.60 -10.57
CA ARG A 709 -65.31 -5.84 -10.06
C ARG A 709 -66.02 -6.94 -10.85
N ASN A 710 -65.98 -6.87 -12.18
CA ASN A 710 -66.63 -7.85 -13.04
C ASN A 710 -66.03 -9.24 -12.84
N TRP A 711 -64.70 -9.33 -12.71
CA TRP A 711 -64.02 -10.56 -12.34
C TRP A 711 -64.44 -11.04 -10.93
N GLY A 712 -64.45 -10.15 -9.93
CA GLY A 712 -64.80 -10.48 -8.55
C GLY A 712 -66.22 -11.02 -8.41
N LEU A 713 -67.20 -10.40 -9.08
CA LEU A 713 -68.58 -10.87 -9.12
C LEU A 713 -68.71 -12.27 -9.74
N ALA A 714 -67.88 -12.58 -10.75
CA ALA A 714 -67.82 -13.91 -11.34
C ALA A 714 -67.11 -14.95 -10.45
N ASN A 715 -66.32 -14.49 -9.48
CA ASN A 715 -65.47 -15.32 -8.60
C ASN A 715 -65.87 -15.22 -7.11
N GLY A 716 -67.16 -15.04 -6.83
CA GLY A 716 -67.72 -15.19 -5.48
C GLY A 716 -67.59 -13.97 -4.55
N TYR A 717 -67.11 -12.83 -5.05
CA TYR A 717 -67.25 -11.56 -4.32
C TYR A 717 -68.64 -10.98 -4.58
N THR A 718 -69.46 -10.82 -3.54
CA THR A 718 -70.83 -10.31 -3.68
C THR A 718 -70.97 -8.90 -3.13
N ASP A 719 -72.06 -8.24 -3.51
CA ASP A 719 -72.43 -6.91 -3.01
C ASP A 719 -71.35 -5.84 -3.27
N LEU A 720 -70.63 -5.96 -4.40
CA LEU A 720 -69.71 -4.94 -4.90
C LEU A 720 -70.47 -3.89 -5.70
N ALA A 721 -70.46 -2.65 -5.22
CA ALA A 721 -71.07 -1.51 -5.91
C ALA A 721 -70.54 -1.35 -7.35
N GLU A 722 -71.39 -0.90 -8.26
CA GLU A 722 -70.97 -0.55 -9.63
C GLU A 722 -69.88 0.52 -9.65
N GLY A 723 -69.83 1.37 -8.62
CA GLY A 723 -68.99 2.56 -8.63
C GLY A 723 -69.44 3.54 -9.71
N LYS A 724 -69.08 4.80 -9.56
CA LYS A 724 -69.32 5.84 -10.58
C LYS A 724 -67.98 6.46 -10.96
N GLY A 725 -67.91 7.04 -12.16
CA GLY A 725 -66.73 7.72 -12.67
C GLY A 725 -67.17 8.65 -13.80
N LYS A 726 -66.51 9.80 -13.96
CA LYS A 726 -66.81 10.72 -15.07
C LYS A 726 -66.31 10.17 -16.41
N GLY A 727 -65.31 9.30 -16.37
CA GLY A 727 -64.80 8.52 -17.49
C GLY A 727 -63.83 7.44 -17.01
N ASP A 728 -63.34 6.62 -17.92
CA ASP A 728 -62.51 5.44 -17.64
C ASP A 728 -61.25 5.75 -16.80
N ASN A 729 -60.59 6.87 -17.10
CA ASN A 729 -59.35 7.30 -16.44
C ASN A 729 -59.60 8.24 -15.25
N HIS A 730 -60.84 8.45 -14.83
CA HIS A 730 -61.16 9.22 -13.63
C HIS A 730 -61.20 8.30 -12.40
N PRO A 731 -60.98 8.83 -11.19
CA PRO A 731 -61.12 8.02 -9.98
C PRO A 731 -62.55 7.47 -9.87
N VAL A 732 -62.65 6.21 -9.43
CA VAL A 732 -63.94 5.64 -9.03
C VAL A 732 -64.43 6.34 -7.77
N TYR A 733 -65.71 6.67 -7.75
CA TYR A 733 -66.39 7.21 -6.57
C TYR A 733 -67.72 6.49 -6.30
N SER A 734 -68.40 6.86 -5.21
CA SER A 734 -69.61 6.16 -4.73
C SER A 734 -69.34 4.70 -4.41
N VAL A 735 -68.18 4.44 -3.83
CA VAL A 735 -67.75 3.15 -3.28
C VAL A 735 -67.62 3.26 -1.76
N SER A 736 -68.15 2.27 -1.05
CA SER A 736 -68.03 2.18 0.40
C SER A 736 -66.69 1.57 0.80
N TRP A 737 -66.32 1.70 2.05
CA TRP A 737 -65.10 1.06 2.55
C TRP A 737 -65.14 -0.47 2.38
N TYR A 738 -66.31 -1.09 2.59
CA TYR A 738 -66.52 -2.52 2.35
C TYR A 738 -66.38 -2.91 0.89
N ASP A 739 -66.84 -2.06 -0.04
CA ASP A 739 -66.64 -2.31 -1.47
C ASP A 739 -65.13 -2.30 -1.79
N CYS A 740 -64.38 -1.33 -1.27
CA CYS A 740 -62.94 -1.20 -1.54
C CYS A 740 -62.13 -2.39 -1.00
N VAL A 741 -62.34 -2.83 0.24
CA VAL A 741 -61.55 -3.95 0.80
C VAL A 741 -61.88 -5.28 0.11
N LYS A 742 -63.15 -5.53 -0.26
CA LYS A 742 -63.53 -6.70 -1.09
C LYS A 742 -62.88 -6.62 -2.47
N TRP A 743 -62.87 -5.43 -3.06
CA TRP A 743 -62.25 -5.20 -4.36
C TRP A 743 -60.73 -5.45 -4.33
N CYS A 744 -60.03 -5.02 -3.27
CA CYS A 744 -58.61 -5.31 -3.07
C CYS A 744 -58.32 -6.82 -3.00
N ASN A 745 -59.13 -7.57 -2.24
CA ASN A 745 -59.05 -9.03 -2.21
C ASN A 745 -59.33 -9.64 -3.60
N ALA A 746 -60.37 -9.18 -4.29
CA ALA A 746 -60.71 -9.67 -5.62
C ALA A 746 -59.60 -9.41 -6.64
N ARG A 747 -58.96 -8.23 -6.58
CA ARG A 747 -57.81 -7.93 -7.43
C ARG A 747 -56.64 -8.87 -7.13
N SER A 748 -56.37 -9.09 -5.84
CA SER A 748 -55.27 -9.96 -5.41
C SER A 748 -55.44 -11.36 -5.99
N GLU A 749 -56.62 -11.97 -5.86
CA GLU A 749 -56.86 -13.30 -6.44
C GLU A 749 -56.84 -13.31 -7.96
N LYS A 750 -57.38 -12.28 -8.62
CA LYS A 750 -57.35 -12.15 -10.08
C LYS A 750 -55.92 -12.21 -10.61
N GLU A 751 -54.98 -11.65 -9.85
CA GLU A 751 -53.57 -11.54 -10.20
C GLU A 751 -52.70 -12.63 -9.55
N GLY A 752 -53.30 -13.63 -8.89
CA GLY A 752 -52.60 -14.79 -8.33
C GLY A 752 -52.03 -14.58 -6.92
N HIS A 753 -52.37 -13.48 -6.27
CA HIS A 753 -51.93 -13.13 -4.92
C HIS A 753 -52.86 -13.65 -3.84
N THR A 754 -52.29 -13.87 -2.65
CA THR A 754 -53.06 -14.27 -1.47
C THR A 754 -53.82 -13.05 -0.92
N PRO A 755 -55.15 -13.13 -0.71
CA PRO A 755 -55.92 -12.02 -0.15
C PRO A 755 -55.53 -11.66 1.29
N CYS A 756 -55.30 -10.38 1.56
CA CYS A 756 -54.97 -9.91 2.90
C CYS A 756 -56.18 -9.73 3.83
N TYR A 757 -57.39 -9.46 3.32
CA TYR A 757 -58.54 -9.19 4.19
C TYR A 757 -59.29 -10.47 4.57
N LYS A 758 -59.34 -10.75 5.87
CA LYS A 758 -59.98 -11.93 6.48
C LYS A 758 -60.99 -11.49 7.54
N ILE A 759 -61.98 -12.34 7.82
CA ILE A 759 -62.96 -12.09 8.88
C ILE A 759 -62.39 -12.58 10.22
N GLY A 760 -62.27 -11.70 11.21
CA GLY A 760 -61.78 -12.03 12.54
C GLY A 760 -60.29 -11.77 12.70
N ASP A 761 -59.47 -12.78 12.39
CA ASP A 761 -58.02 -12.79 12.58
C ASP A 761 -57.29 -13.41 11.36
N ALA A 762 -56.00 -13.73 11.52
CA ALA A 762 -55.15 -14.27 10.46
C ALA A 762 -55.59 -15.66 9.95
N ASP A 763 -56.29 -16.44 10.78
CA ASP A 763 -56.80 -17.78 10.42
C ASP A 763 -58.26 -17.72 9.91
N GLY A 764 -58.85 -16.53 9.92
CA GLY A 764 -60.19 -16.26 9.45
C GLY A 764 -60.38 -16.51 7.94
N PRO A 765 -61.62 -16.74 7.48
CA PRO A 765 -61.90 -16.88 6.06
C PRO A 765 -61.67 -15.57 5.31
N VAL A 766 -61.25 -15.67 4.04
CA VAL A 766 -61.14 -14.53 3.12
C VAL A 766 -62.45 -13.76 3.05
N TYR A 767 -62.38 -12.44 3.22
CA TYR A 767 -63.54 -11.57 3.19
C TYR A 767 -64.02 -11.34 1.75
N ARG A 768 -65.24 -11.81 1.45
CA ARG A 768 -65.84 -11.78 0.10
C ARG A 768 -67.26 -11.19 0.04
N THR A 769 -67.99 -11.16 1.14
CA THR A 769 -69.44 -10.91 1.15
C THR A 769 -69.90 -10.17 2.42
N GLY A 770 -71.01 -9.43 2.32
CA GLY A 770 -71.63 -8.72 3.44
C GLY A 770 -70.86 -7.49 3.94
N GLU A 771 -71.33 -6.90 5.05
CA GLU A 771 -70.72 -5.75 5.75
C GLU A 771 -70.38 -6.18 7.18
N VAL A 772 -69.08 -6.33 7.48
CA VAL A 772 -68.60 -6.95 8.73
C VAL A 772 -67.58 -6.04 9.40
N ASN A 773 -67.75 -5.74 10.70
CA ASN A 773 -66.90 -4.75 11.37
C ASN A 773 -65.52 -5.29 11.79
N ASN A 774 -65.37 -6.60 12.03
CA ASN A 774 -64.13 -7.25 12.51
C ASN A 774 -63.28 -7.79 11.35
N ILE A 775 -62.90 -6.94 10.41
CA ILE A 775 -62.01 -7.34 9.31
C ILE A 775 -60.56 -7.19 9.75
N TYR A 776 -59.80 -8.27 9.62
CA TYR A 776 -58.37 -8.34 9.78
C TYR A 776 -57.67 -8.12 8.43
N CYS A 777 -56.55 -7.41 8.44
CA CYS A 777 -55.67 -7.25 7.28
C CYS A 777 -54.34 -7.92 7.59
N ASP A 778 -54.07 -9.03 6.92
CA ASP A 778 -52.77 -9.71 6.96
C ASP A 778 -51.76 -8.91 6.13
N THR A 779 -50.96 -8.08 6.80
CA THR A 779 -49.95 -7.28 6.09
C THR A 779 -48.70 -8.07 5.73
N SER A 780 -48.58 -9.35 6.13
CA SER A 780 -47.42 -10.18 5.83
C SER A 780 -47.46 -10.83 4.44
N VAL A 781 -48.64 -10.86 3.81
CA VAL A 781 -48.82 -11.41 2.47
C VAL A 781 -48.69 -10.33 1.40
N ALA A 782 -48.09 -10.69 0.26
CA ALA A 782 -48.07 -9.86 -0.94
C ALA A 782 -49.50 -9.76 -1.51
N SER A 783 -50.21 -8.68 -1.18
CA SER A 783 -51.62 -8.46 -1.52
C SER A 783 -51.89 -6.98 -1.70
N TYR A 784 -52.90 -6.66 -2.51
CA TYR A 784 -53.45 -5.30 -2.55
C TYR A 784 -54.28 -5.03 -1.31
N ARG A 785 -54.11 -3.84 -0.74
CA ARG A 785 -54.87 -3.34 0.40
C ARG A 785 -55.11 -1.84 0.30
N LEU A 786 -56.00 -1.32 1.14
CA LEU A 786 -56.04 0.11 1.46
C LEU A 786 -54.76 0.49 2.23
N PRO A 787 -54.25 1.73 2.05
CA PRO A 787 -53.18 2.24 2.89
C PRO A 787 -53.67 2.38 4.34
N LYS A 788 -52.75 2.21 5.27
CA LYS A 788 -52.91 2.71 6.64
C LYS A 788 -52.96 4.24 6.58
N GLU A 789 -53.66 4.89 7.49
CA GLU A 789 -53.72 6.35 7.56
C GLU A 789 -52.32 6.97 7.70
N VAL A 790 -51.45 6.32 8.48
CA VAL A 790 -50.06 6.75 8.67
C VAL A 790 -49.22 6.59 7.40
N GLU A 791 -49.44 5.52 6.62
CA GLU A 791 -48.83 5.32 5.31
C GLU A 791 -49.30 6.42 4.35
N TRP A 792 -50.61 6.62 4.26
CA TRP A 792 -51.20 7.65 3.40
C TRP A 792 -50.60 9.03 3.68
N GLU A 793 -50.54 9.44 4.96
CA GLU A 793 -49.98 10.75 5.33
C GLU A 793 -48.48 10.82 5.06
N TYR A 794 -47.72 9.76 5.35
CA TYR A 794 -46.28 9.69 5.10
C TYR A 794 -45.95 9.84 3.61
N ALA A 795 -46.68 9.12 2.75
CA ALA A 795 -46.60 9.22 1.30
C ALA A 795 -47.02 10.61 0.80
N ALA A 796 -48.12 11.16 1.33
CA ALA A 796 -48.63 12.46 0.95
C ALA A 796 -47.61 13.58 1.23
N ARG A 797 -46.88 13.49 2.34
CA ARG A 797 -45.85 14.47 2.73
C ARG A 797 -44.66 14.49 1.78
N GLY A 798 -44.28 13.37 1.15
CA GLY A 798 -43.06 13.36 0.33
C GLY A 798 -41.82 13.70 1.17
N ASP A 799 -40.95 14.55 0.66
CA ASP A 799 -39.82 15.17 1.37
C ASP A 799 -40.23 16.41 2.21
N ALA A 800 -41.51 16.78 2.23
CA ALA A 800 -41.94 18.04 2.80
C ALA A 800 -42.00 18.02 4.33
N GLU A 801 -41.13 18.81 4.96
CA GLU A 801 -41.17 19.11 6.39
C GLU A 801 -42.07 20.32 6.66
N SER A 802 -43.16 20.12 7.42
CA SER A 802 -44.05 21.19 7.90
C SER A 802 -44.73 22.01 6.77
N THR A 803 -45.32 21.32 5.79
CA THR A 803 -46.15 21.93 4.74
C THR A 803 -47.64 21.63 4.89
N ARG A 804 -48.49 22.48 4.29
CA ARG A 804 -49.95 22.31 4.23
C ARG A 804 -50.41 21.32 3.16
N TYR A 805 -49.71 21.24 2.03
CA TYR A 805 -50.01 20.41 0.86
C TYR A 805 -48.74 19.70 0.38
N SER A 806 -48.87 18.63 -0.41
CA SER A 806 -47.73 17.82 -0.89
C SER A 806 -46.64 18.60 -1.63
N TRP A 807 -46.96 19.79 -2.14
CA TRP A 807 -46.05 20.66 -2.91
C TRP A 807 -45.71 21.96 -2.18
N GLY A 808 -46.14 22.15 -0.93
CA GLY A 808 -45.81 23.33 -0.14
C GLY A 808 -46.96 23.93 0.65
N ASN A 809 -46.82 25.21 0.98
CA ASN A 809 -47.72 25.91 1.89
C ASN A 809 -48.79 26.75 1.20
N LYS A 810 -48.93 26.73 -0.13
CA LYS A 810 -49.90 27.55 -0.85
C LYS A 810 -50.62 26.73 -1.90
N ILE A 811 -51.90 27.02 -2.08
CA ILE A 811 -52.71 26.56 -3.21
C ILE A 811 -53.08 27.78 -4.07
N LYS A 812 -53.07 27.63 -5.39
CA LYS A 812 -53.47 28.67 -6.33
C LYS A 812 -54.92 28.42 -6.76
N HIS A 813 -55.66 29.49 -7.06
CA HIS A 813 -57.03 29.36 -7.57
C HIS A 813 -57.12 28.71 -8.97
N THR A 814 -55.99 28.64 -9.70
CA THR A 814 -55.88 27.94 -10.97
C THR A 814 -55.69 26.42 -10.81
N ASP A 815 -55.46 25.95 -9.59
CA ASP A 815 -55.29 24.52 -9.33
C ASP A 815 -56.67 23.86 -9.43
N ALA A 816 -56.80 22.79 -10.21
CA ALA A 816 -58.12 22.31 -10.66
C ALA A 816 -59.03 21.76 -9.54
N ASN A 817 -58.48 21.51 -8.36
CA ASN A 817 -59.21 21.03 -7.19
C ASN A 817 -59.47 22.14 -6.15
N TYR A 818 -59.20 23.40 -6.49
CA TYR A 818 -59.45 24.53 -5.59
C TYR A 818 -60.94 24.90 -5.57
N LYS A 819 -61.56 24.76 -4.39
CA LYS A 819 -62.91 25.31 -4.09
C LYS A 819 -62.84 26.19 -2.84
N SER A 820 -63.54 27.32 -2.83
CA SER A 820 -63.68 28.16 -1.62
C SER A 820 -65.11 28.68 -1.45
N ASP A 821 -65.85 28.12 -0.48
CA ASP A 821 -67.26 28.51 -0.23
C ASP A 821 -67.44 29.32 1.08
N VAL A 822 -66.37 29.71 1.78
CA VAL A 822 -66.49 30.26 3.14
C VAL A 822 -65.71 31.57 3.29
N TYR A 823 -66.45 32.65 3.53
CA TYR A 823 -65.96 33.85 4.20
C TYR A 823 -65.22 33.41 5.48
N TYR A 824 -63.97 33.82 5.62
CA TYR A 824 -63.05 33.67 6.77
C TYR A 824 -61.91 32.67 6.60
N LEU A 825 -60.73 33.29 6.42
CA LEU A 825 -59.37 32.86 6.77
C LEU A 825 -58.53 32.22 5.64
N TYR A 826 -58.21 33.09 4.68
CA TYR A 826 -56.96 33.27 3.95
C TYR A 826 -56.03 32.06 3.77
N ASP A 827 -55.92 31.59 2.52
CA ASP A 827 -54.67 31.06 2.00
C ASP A 827 -54.15 32.04 0.93
N ILE A 828 -53.14 32.83 1.29
CA ILE A 828 -52.73 34.08 0.64
C ILE A 828 -52.36 33.93 -0.85
N SER A 829 -53.31 34.24 -1.73
CA SER A 829 -53.07 34.75 -3.09
C SER A 829 -53.53 36.21 -3.16
N GLU A 830 -52.69 37.09 -3.71
CA GLU A 830 -52.87 38.55 -3.72
C GLU A 830 -53.90 39.07 -4.73
N THR A 831 -54.88 38.27 -5.16
CA THR A 831 -55.92 38.75 -6.07
C THR A 831 -57.30 38.26 -5.65
N ARG A 832 -58.15 39.25 -5.32
CA ARG A 832 -59.56 39.09 -4.95
C ARG A 832 -60.38 38.92 -6.24
N GLY A 833 -60.72 37.69 -6.58
CA GLY A 833 -61.55 37.35 -7.73
C GLY A 833 -62.49 36.21 -7.39
N TYR A 834 -63.78 36.46 -7.51
CA TYR A 834 -64.91 35.57 -7.28
C TYR A 834 -64.76 34.28 -8.10
N HIS A 835 -64.86 33.10 -7.48
CA HIS A 835 -65.08 31.84 -8.22
C HIS A 835 -66.59 31.67 -8.39
N PRO A 836 -67.12 31.43 -9.60
CA PRO A 836 -68.55 31.23 -9.78
C PRO A 836 -69.04 30.03 -8.98
N ASP A 837 -70.19 30.20 -8.32
CA ASP A 837 -70.95 29.15 -7.65
C ASP A 837 -71.11 27.95 -8.62
N TYR A 838 -70.44 26.83 -8.35
CA TYR A 838 -70.64 25.55 -9.05
C TYR A 838 -71.92 24.87 -8.56
N ASN A 839 -73.04 25.55 -8.77
CA ASN A 839 -74.34 25.16 -8.25
C ASN A 839 -75.25 24.62 -9.37
N ASP A 840 -75.03 23.38 -9.82
CA ASP A 840 -76.04 22.58 -10.56
C ASP A 840 -75.82 21.05 -10.56
N GLY A 841 -75.47 20.46 -9.42
CA GLY A 841 -76.18 19.26 -8.93
C GLY A 841 -76.34 17.96 -9.76
N VAL A 842 -75.53 17.58 -10.77
CA VAL A 842 -75.75 16.25 -11.42
C VAL A 842 -74.50 15.36 -11.64
N GLU A 843 -73.27 15.85 -11.78
CA GLU A 843 -72.10 14.97 -12.00
C GLU A 843 -70.86 15.36 -11.18
N ALA A 844 -70.03 14.37 -10.83
CA ALA A 844 -68.77 14.61 -10.14
C ALA A 844 -67.74 15.27 -11.08
N TYR A 845 -67.13 16.36 -10.64
CA TYR A 845 -66.09 17.08 -11.40
C TYR A 845 -64.69 16.55 -11.12
N THR A 846 -64.53 15.23 -11.09
CA THR A 846 -63.18 14.65 -10.98
C THR A 846 -62.38 14.96 -12.23
N SER A 847 -61.06 15.00 -12.10
CA SER A 847 -60.11 15.02 -13.22
C SER A 847 -59.61 13.60 -13.51
N PRO A 848 -59.12 13.30 -14.73
CA PRO A 848 -58.38 12.06 -14.95
C PRO A 848 -57.24 11.94 -13.94
N VAL A 849 -57.01 10.76 -13.40
CA VAL A 849 -55.89 10.54 -12.47
C VAL A 849 -54.57 10.90 -13.14
N GLY A 850 -53.66 11.52 -12.41
CA GLY A 850 -52.38 11.97 -12.95
C GLY A 850 -52.43 13.27 -13.75
N SER A 851 -53.54 14.02 -13.72
CA SER A 851 -53.67 15.28 -14.47
C SER A 851 -52.77 16.42 -13.96
N PHE A 852 -52.27 16.31 -12.72
CA PHE A 852 -51.45 17.33 -12.07
C PHE A 852 -50.04 16.83 -11.78
N ALA A 853 -49.15 17.72 -11.32
CA ALA A 853 -47.81 17.30 -10.95
C ALA A 853 -47.85 16.32 -9.76
N PRO A 854 -47.02 15.27 -9.77
CA PRO A 854 -46.91 14.39 -8.62
C PRO A 854 -46.16 15.08 -7.47
N ASN A 855 -46.24 14.49 -6.28
CA ASN A 855 -45.37 14.84 -5.17
C ASN A 855 -43.95 14.25 -5.34
N TYR A 856 -43.11 14.41 -4.33
CA TYR A 856 -41.72 13.91 -4.30
C TYR A 856 -41.58 12.42 -4.65
N TYR A 857 -42.52 11.58 -4.20
CA TYR A 857 -42.50 10.13 -4.47
C TYR A 857 -43.14 9.75 -5.82
N GLY A 858 -43.48 10.71 -6.68
CA GLY A 858 -44.13 10.42 -7.95
C GLY A 858 -45.62 10.06 -7.79
N ILE A 859 -46.26 10.45 -6.69
CA ILE A 859 -47.66 10.15 -6.39
C ILE A 859 -48.54 11.33 -6.76
N TYR A 860 -49.64 11.05 -7.45
CA TYR A 860 -50.58 12.02 -7.98
C TYR A 860 -51.83 12.10 -7.11
N ASP A 861 -52.49 13.26 -7.19
CA ASP A 861 -53.84 13.49 -6.64
C ASP A 861 -53.99 13.25 -5.13
N MET A 862 -52.90 13.26 -4.35
CA MET A 862 -52.96 13.14 -2.88
C MET A 862 -53.74 14.29 -2.22
N MET A 863 -53.96 15.41 -2.92
CA MET A 863 -54.70 16.57 -2.46
C MET A 863 -55.80 16.95 -3.46
N GLY A 864 -57.06 16.69 -3.11
CA GLY A 864 -58.23 16.93 -3.95
C GLY A 864 -58.68 15.70 -4.74
N ASN A 865 -59.29 15.92 -5.91
CA ASN A 865 -59.92 14.91 -6.76
C ASN A 865 -60.98 14.06 -6.04
N ALA A 866 -60.65 12.96 -5.37
CA ALA A 866 -61.56 12.22 -4.49
C ALA A 866 -60.98 12.00 -3.10
N TYR A 867 -61.83 11.97 -2.07
CA TYR A 867 -61.42 11.45 -0.77
C TYR A 867 -61.01 9.99 -0.92
N GLU A 868 -60.02 9.58 -0.15
CA GLU A 868 -59.48 8.23 -0.22
C GLU A 868 -59.69 7.47 1.08
N TRP A 869 -60.28 6.27 0.97
CA TRP A 869 -60.43 5.39 2.13
C TRP A 869 -59.08 4.89 2.63
N CYS A 870 -58.87 4.97 3.94
CA CYS A 870 -57.79 4.28 4.65
C CYS A 870 -58.35 3.08 5.44
N PHE A 871 -57.48 2.17 5.87
CA PHE A 871 -57.92 0.96 6.56
C PHE A 871 -58.50 1.22 7.97
N GLU A 872 -57.94 2.15 8.73
CA GLU A 872 -58.20 2.34 10.15
C GLU A 872 -59.62 2.83 10.46
N VAL A 873 -60.07 2.46 11.66
CA VAL A 873 -61.21 3.10 12.31
C VAL A 873 -60.74 4.46 12.84
N PHE A 874 -61.53 5.51 12.60
CA PHE A 874 -61.16 6.88 12.96
C PHE A 874 -61.01 7.10 14.47
N HIS A 875 -61.94 6.52 15.25
CA HIS A 875 -61.90 6.56 16.71
C HIS A 875 -62.49 5.25 17.26
N SER A 876 -61.91 4.70 18.33
CA SER A 876 -62.28 3.39 18.91
C SER A 876 -63.74 3.26 19.35
N SER A 877 -64.45 4.38 19.49
CA SER A 877 -65.86 4.48 19.85
C SER A 877 -66.82 4.43 18.64
N THR A 878 -66.31 4.29 17.42
CA THR A 878 -67.12 4.35 16.19
C THR A 878 -66.79 3.19 15.23
N THR A 879 -67.63 2.98 14.22
CA THR A 879 -67.33 2.13 13.05
C THR A 879 -66.97 2.96 11.82
N ALA A 880 -66.82 4.27 11.99
CA ALA A 880 -66.46 5.17 10.90
C ALA A 880 -64.99 4.95 10.53
N ARG A 881 -64.72 4.87 9.22
CA ARG A 881 -63.38 4.63 8.69
C ARG A 881 -62.75 5.96 8.30
N VAL A 882 -61.43 6.01 8.39
CA VAL A 882 -60.65 7.18 8.01
C VAL A 882 -60.75 7.40 6.50
N ARG A 883 -60.84 8.67 6.12
CA ARG A 883 -60.64 9.14 4.75
C ARG A 883 -59.75 10.38 4.73
N ARG A 884 -58.89 10.50 3.72
CA ARG A 884 -57.88 11.56 3.60
C ARG A 884 -57.92 12.23 2.21
N GLY A 885 -57.16 13.31 2.04
CA GLY A 885 -56.90 13.95 0.74
C GLY A 885 -57.83 15.10 0.34
N GLY A 886 -59.03 15.19 0.91
CA GLY A 886 -60.04 16.14 0.41
C GLY A 886 -60.65 15.64 -0.89
N SER A 887 -61.44 16.47 -1.58
CA SER A 887 -62.09 16.06 -2.84
C SER A 887 -62.43 17.27 -3.70
N TRP A 888 -62.88 17.02 -4.93
CA TRP A 888 -63.43 18.05 -5.84
C TRP A 888 -64.59 18.85 -5.24
N TYR A 889 -65.27 18.31 -4.23
CA TYR A 889 -66.47 18.91 -3.62
C TYR A 889 -66.17 19.80 -2.42
N GLU A 890 -65.03 19.59 -1.76
CA GLU A 890 -64.64 20.26 -0.52
C GLU A 890 -63.67 21.42 -0.75
N ASP A 891 -63.50 22.26 0.26
CA ASP A 891 -62.56 23.37 0.21
C ASP A 891 -61.09 22.93 0.31
N ALA A 892 -60.19 23.84 -0.07
CA ALA A 892 -58.74 23.60 0.04
C ALA A 892 -58.28 23.34 1.48
N TYR A 893 -59.01 23.81 2.50
CA TYR A 893 -58.69 23.53 3.90
C TYR A 893 -58.78 22.03 4.21
N SER A 894 -59.80 21.38 3.66
CA SER A 894 -60.07 19.95 3.83
C SER A 894 -59.10 19.05 3.05
N ALA A 895 -58.36 19.61 2.10
CA ALA A 895 -57.34 18.92 1.31
C ALA A 895 -55.92 19.11 1.86
N ARG A 896 -55.74 19.53 3.12
CA ARG A 896 -54.40 19.63 3.74
C ARG A 896 -53.88 18.26 4.13
N ILE A 897 -52.55 18.06 4.07
CA ILE A 897 -51.93 16.75 4.32
C ILE A 897 -52.35 16.17 5.66
N GLY A 898 -52.27 16.96 6.74
CA GLY A 898 -52.63 16.54 8.10
C GLY A 898 -54.14 16.52 8.39
N PHE A 899 -55.00 16.86 7.44
CA PHE A 899 -56.45 16.88 7.66
C PHE A 899 -57.04 15.48 7.64
N ARG A 900 -57.59 15.09 8.79
CA ARG A 900 -58.22 13.80 9.02
C ARG A 900 -59.72 13.97 8.94
N ARG A 901 -60.41 13.06 8.26
CA ARG A 901 -61.88 12.99 8.26
C ARG A 901 -62.33 11.55 8.33
N SER A 902 -63.58 11.33 8.73
CA SER A 902 -64.20 10.01 8.69
C SER A 902 -65.55 10.01 8.03
N TYR A 903 -65.98 8.81 7.64
CA TYR A 903 -67.31 8.56 7.11
C TYR A 903 -67.74 7.13 7.46
N GLY A 904 -69.05 6.88 7.47
CA GLY A 904 -69.57 5.54 7.81
C GLY A 904 -69.10 4.50 6.79
N ALA A 905 -68.58 3.36 7.25
CA ALA A 905 -67.95 2.34 6.40
C ALA A 905 -68.85 1.78 5.27
N HIS A 906 -70.18 1.81 5.47
CA HIS A 906 -71.21 1.35 4.52
C HIS A 906 -71.69 2.46 3.57
N LEU A 907 -71.37 3.71 3.85
CA LEU A 907 -71.89 4.85 3.10
C LEU A 907 -71.07 5.07 1.82
N ARG A 908 -71.76 5.49 0.77
CA ARG A 908 -71.20 5.81 -0.55
C ARG A 908 -71.43 7.29 -0.82
N ASN A 909 -70.40 8.01 -1.26
CA ASN A 909 -70.53 9.44 -1.59
C ASN A 909 -69.98 9.75 -2.99
N LYS A 910 -70.42 10.88 -3.57
CA LYS A 910 -70.06 11.32 -4.93
C LYS A 910 -68.61 11.81 -5.10
N ASP A 911 -67.86 11.84 -4.02
CA ASP A 911 -66.52 12.41 -3.93
C ASP A 911 -65.56 11.52 -3.13
N GLN A 912 -65.90 10.23 -3.01
CA GLN A 912 -65.19 9.25 -2.19
C GLN A 912 -64.77 8.05 -3.05
N GLY A 913 -63.46 7.88 -3.21
CA GLY A 913 -62.77 6.76 -3.83
C GLY A 913 -61.73 6.15 -2.87
N PHE A 914 -60.64 5.62 -3.44
CA PHE A 914 -59.51 5.03 -2.71
C PHE A 914 -58.29 4.86 -3.61
N ARG A 915 -57.13 4.62 -3.00
CA ARG A 915 -55.93 4.12 -3.66
C ARG A 915 -55.45 2.84 -3.00
N LEU A 916 -54.49 2.18 -3.65
CA LEU A 916 -53.92 0.93 -3.18
C LEU A 916 -52.62 1.12 -2.43
N ALA A 917 -52.31 0.16 -1.58
CA ALA A 917 -51.01 -0.06 -1.00
C ALA A 917 -50.66 -1.56 -1.07
N ILE A 918 -49.37 -1.86 -1.07
CA ILE A 918 -48.81 -3.22 -0.99
C ILE A 918 -47.70 -3.17 0.06
N THR A 919 -47.65 -4.16 0.95
CA THR A 919 -46.50 -4.28 1.87
C THR A 919 -45.25 -4.66 1.07
N ALA A 920 -44.13 -3.97 1.26
CA ALA A 920 -42.89 -4.34 0.60
C ALA A 920 -42.19 -5.48 1.36
N PRO A 921 -41.53 -6.43 0.66
CA PRO A 921 -40.47 -7.20 1.29
C PRO A 921 -39.33 -6.22 1.64
N ALA A 922 -39.02 -6.05 2.92
CA ALA A 922 -38.00 -5.11 3.37
C ALA A 922 -36.57 -5.69 3.22
N PRO A 923 -35.54 -4.86 2.93
CA PRO A 923 -35.66 -3.45 2.57
C PRO A 923 -35.99 -3.23 1.08
N LEU A 924 -36.65 -2.12 0.77
CA LEU A 924 -36.77 -1.63 -0.60
C LEU A 924 -35.37 -1.39 -1.20
N PRO A 925 -35.17 -1.72 -2.48
CA PRO A 925 -33.89 -1.57 -3.19
C PRO A 925 -33.43 -0.11 -3.32
#